data_AF-A0A267DDV7-F1
#
_entry.id   AF-A0A267DDV7-F1
#
_cell.length_a   1.000
_cell.length_b   1.000
_cell.length_c   1.000
_cell.angle_alpha   90.00
_cell.angle_beta   90.00
_cell.angle_gamma   90.00
#
_symmetry.space_group_name_H-M   'P 1'
#
loop_
_entity.id
_entity.type
_entity.pdbx_description
1 polymer ?
#
loop_
_entity_poly.entity_id
_entity_poly.type
_entity_poly.pdbx_seq_one_letter_code
_entity_poly.pdbx_strand_id
1 'polypeptide(L)'
;AHLQMPPVVMDAISEEKVAKLLDFNHKLDIGLLDSVVTLMYSSTGSQQQMAQQVLTTLKEHPDAWTRVDSILEYSGNQQSKYYALQILENLIKTRWKVLPREQCEGIKRYIVGLVIKTSSNPQMLESEKVYLGKLNMILVQILKHEWPKNWPSFISDIVGSSKSNESLCQNNMVILKLLSEEVFEFNSGQLTQVKARHLKDNMCAEFSLIFQLCQHVLDNSQNAPLVAATLETLLKFTHWIPLGYLFQTKLIATLVHKFLNVPMFRNVTLKCLTEIAGVQTSEYNDQFVQLFCLTTERLKEMLPISTNIREAYQRGRDDEQNFIQNLSLFYCTFLREHASLVETSSALQGHFSDALTYLVLISEVDEVEIFKICLEYWNSLCTELYRENPFVSVLPEVGRPDRRRVYWPVLSSLRRIMISRMAKPEEVLVVENEQGEVVREFMKDTDSVALYKSMRETLVYLTHLDPVETERVITEKLLRQVDGSEWSWKNLSTLCWAVGSISGAMNEDDERRFIVVVIRELLGLCEHKQGKDNKAIVAANIMYVVGQYPRFLRAHWRFLKTVVNKLFEFMHETHEGVQDMACDTFIKIANKCRRQFVQLQAGEVTPFVEEILCNLSSIICDLQPAQVHTFYEALGMMIGAQPDRQQQDIMIEQLFCLPNQVWDGIIQMAAQNVESLQEPDTVRQLSVLLRTNVSACRSLGHPYVRQLGRNFMDMLSLYKLLSEDISKAVVAHGELVAKQPLIRAMRGVKKETLRLLDCWVGRSTDPALVSDKFVPPLCEAVLLDYQRNVASAREPEVLALLATIVSKLGEQASQHVPPMLDAVFECTLEMLSQDQHEFPEHRLNLFTLLEAVTQSCFTTLIRLPTDRLRIVLESVLWAVRHSLRSVSETGLSIVLRLLQKVDCLDPAAAGQFHANFFMSLLQHLFSVLTDPLQAGQLSQVSSVLCLMFSLCERDRLHTQLQASVSNSEFVLQSLSALLSEAYPHLQRPQIAVFVQGCFSFNADQKRFREHLRDFLVQIREFTGEDLSDLYLEEQQEEIRRAQEAKLAQQCTVPGILNPHEVQDAMED
;
A
#
# COMPACT_ATOMS: atom_id res chain seq x y z
N ALA A 1 -21.19 25.96 45.07
CA ALA A 1 -21.20 27.42 44.83
C ALA A 1 -20.49 27.68 43.51
N HIS A 2 -21.28 27.73 42.43
CA HIS A 2 -20.80 28.02 41.08
C HIS A 2 -20.58 29.53 40.95
N LEU A 3 -19.31 29.95 40.84
CA LEU A 3 -18.98 31.25 40.27
C LEU A 3 -18.86 31.05 38.76
N GLN A 4 -19.98 31.19 38.06
CA GLN A 4 -20.00 31.46 36.63
C GLN A 4 -19.28 32.80 36.40
N MET A 5 -18.11 32.76 35.77
CA MET A 5 -17.60 33.93 35.07
C MET A 5 -18.56 34.26 33.91
N PRO A 6 -18.78 35.54 33.60
CA PRO A 6 -19.68 35.90 32.50
C PRO A 6 -19.10 35.39 31.17
N PRO A 7 -19.94 35.01 30.19
CA PRO A 7 -19.46 34.73 28.86
C PRO A 7 -18.88 36.03 28.30
N VAL A 8 -17.58 36.04 28.01
CA VAL A 8 -17.00 37.10 27.20
C VAL A 8 -17.66 36.97 25.84
N VAL A 9 -18.59 37.87 25.54
CA VAL A 9 -19.07 38.10 24.18
C VAL A 9 -17.87 38.66 23.43
N MET A 10 -17.07 37.78 22.81
CA MET A 10 -16.06 38.22 21.84
C MET A 10 -16.82 38.75 20.63
N ASP A 11 -16.80 40.07 20.45
CA ASP A 11 -17.24 40.74 19.23
C ASP A 11 -16.71 39.98 18.01
N ALA A 12 -17.59 39.70 17.05
CA ALA A 12 -17.20 39.12 15.77
C ALA A 12 -16.08 39.96 15.16
N ILE A 13 -14.88 39.37 15.03
CA ILE A 13 -13.76 40.06 14.38
C ILE A 13 -14.13 40.21 12.90
N SER A 14 -14.47 41.43 12.47
CA SER A 14 -14.81 41.75 11.09
C SER A 14 -13.63 41.55 10.15
N GLU A 15 -13.85 41.08 8.91
CA GLU A 15 -12.81 40.91 7.87
C GLU A 15 -11.91 42.15 7.73
N GLU A 16 -12.51 43.34 7.84
CA GLU A 16 -11.83 44.63 7.74
C GLU A 16 -10.82 44.89 8.88
N LYS A 17 -11.05 44.34 10.09
CA LYS A 17 -10.08 44.41 11.20
C LYS A 17 -8.92 43.46 10.94
N VAL A 18 -9.21 42.28 10.39
CA VAL A 18 -8.20 41.25 10.13
C VAL A 18 -7.30 41.59 8.95
N ALA A 19 -7.83 42.29 7.94
CA ALA A 19 -7.04 42.85 6.84
C ALA A 19 -5.91 43.79 7.32
N LYS A 20 -6.05 44.42 8.50
CA LYS A 20 -5.00 45.25 9.11
C LYS A 20 -3.76 44.45 9.53
N LEU A 21 -3.88 43.14 9.79
CA LEU A 21 -2.72 42.29 10.06
C LEU A 21 -1.84 42.11 8.81
N LEU A 22 -2.43 42.28 7.62
CA LEU A 22 -1.76 42.16 6.32
C LEU A 22 -1.23 43.50 5.79
N ASP A 23 -1.44 44.62 6.50
CA ASP A 23 -0.92 45.92 6.10
C ASP A 23 0.50 46.14 6.64
N PHE A 24 1.50 46.10 5.74
CA PHE A 24 2.92 46.26 6.05
C PHE A 24 3.37 47.72 6.22
N ASN A 25 2.50 48.70 5.99
CA ASN A 25 2.82 50.13 6.14
C ASN A 25 2.63 50.65 7.58
N HIS A 26 1.97 49.88 8.44
CA HIS A 26 1.71 50.21 9.83
C HIS A 26 2.33 49.19 10.79
N LYS A 27 2.49 49.56 12.07
CA LYS A 27 2.96 48.63 13.11
C LYS A 27 1.95 47.49 13.29
N LEU A 28 2.44 46.27 13.46
CA LEU A 28 1.61 45.09 13.68
C LEU A 28 0.87 45.19 15.02
N ASP A 29 -0.45 44.98 15.01
CA ASP A 29 -1.25 44.83 16.23
C ASP A 29 -1.15 43.40 16.78
N ILE A 30 -0.29 43.22 17.79
CA ILE A 30 -0.03 41.93 18.42
C ILE A 30 -1.25 41.42 19.19
N GLY A 31 -2.06 42.31 19.79
CA GLY A 31 -3.26 41.90 20.53
C GLY A 31 -4.34 41.34 19.60
N LEU A 32 -4.46 41.92 18.40
CA LEU A 32 -5.32 41.38 17.34
C LEU A 32 -4.79 40.04 16.82
N LEU A 33 -3.48 39.90 16.59
CA LEU A 33 -2.89 38.62 16.18
C LEU A 33 -3.13 37.52 17.22
N ASP A 34 -2.90 37.82 18.50
CA ASP A 34 -3.14 36.87 19.60
C ASP A 34 -4.62 36.42 19.63
N SER A 35 -5.55 37.34 19.35
CA SER A 35 -6.98 37.04 19.28
C SER A 35 -7.31 36.12 18.09
N VAL A 36 -6.75 36.38 16.91
CA VAL A 36 -6.96 35.56 15.70
C VAL A 36 -6.35 34.17 15.86
N VAL A 37 -5.14 34.07 16.42
CA VAL A 37 -4.50 32.78 16.73
C VAL A 37 -5.34 32.03 17.75
N THR A 38 -5.82 32.69 18.81
CA THR A 38 -6.69 32.04 19.80
C THR A 38 -7.96 31.50 19.16
N LEU A 39 -8.61 32.27 18.27
CA LEU A 39 -9.79 31.81 17.55
C LEU A 39 -9.51 30.57 16.70
N MET A 40 -8.34 30.46 16.07
CA MET A 40 -7.97 29.27 15.30
C MET A 40 -7.97 27.99 16.16
N TYR A 41 -7.53 28.10 17.42
CA TYR A 41 -7.45 26.96 18.35
C TYR A 41 -8.71 26.74 19.19
N SER A 42 -9.57 27.74 19.38
CA SER A 42 -10.74 27.66 20.29
C SER A 42 -12.11 27.72 19.63
N SER A 43 -12.22 28.21 18.39
CA SER A 43 -13.49 28.35 17.66
C SER A 43 -13.78 27.19 16.70
N THR A 44 -15.03 27.08 16.24
CA THR A 44 -15.47 26.07 15.26
C THR A 44 -16.28 26.70 14.12
N GLY A 45 -16.29 26.06 12.96
CA GLY A 45 -17.07 26.52 11.80
C GLY A 45 -16.44 27.69 11.04
N SER A 46 -17.25 28.68 10.66
CA SER A 46 -16.84 29.78 9.77
C SER A 46 -15.74 30.68 10.36
N GLN A 47 -15.76 30.92 11.68
CA GLN A 47 -14.75 31.75 12.35
C GLN A 47 -13.36 31.09 12.34
N GLN A 48 -13.31 29.77 12.50
CA GLN A 48 -12.06 29.02 12.42
C GLN A 48 -11.50 29.03 10.99
N GLN A 49 -12.36 28.85 9.98
CA GLN A 49 -11.96 28.91 8.57
C GLN A 49 -11.39 30.29 8.21
N MET A 50 -12.05 31.36 8.66
CA MET A 50 -11.57 32.73 8.45
C MET A 50 -10.21 32.95 9.12
N ALA A 51 -10.05 32.56 10.38
CA ALA A 51 -8.77 32.67 11.09
C ALA A 51 -7.66 31.88 10.38
N GLN A 52 -7.96 30.68 9.90
CA GLN A 52 -7.02 29.85 9.14
C GLN A 52 -6.61 30.53 7.82
N GLN A 53 -7.56 31.02 7.02
CA GLN A 53 -7.27 31.71 5.76
C GLN A 53 -6.35 32.89 5.97
N VAL A 54 -6.61 33.69 7.00
CA VAL A 54 -5.79 34.88 7.33
C VAL A 54 -4.39 34.47 7.75
N LEU A 55 -4.26 33.51 8.67
CA LEU A 55 -2.95 33.07 9.15
C LEU A 55 -2.14 32.41 8.03
N THR A 56 -2.77 31.71 7.09
CA THR A 56 -2.10 31.18 5.90
C THR A 56 -1.63 32.32 4.99
N THR A 57 -2.51 33.28 4.69
CA THR A 57 -2.18 34.44 3.83
C THR A 57 -1.04 35.26 4.42
N LEU A 58 -1.07 35.54 5.72
CA LEU A 58 -0.01 36.26 6.42
C LEU A 58 1.32 35.47 6.40
N LYS A 59 1.28 34.14 6.54
CA LYS A 59 2.48 33.29 6.52
C LYS A 59 3.13 33.21 5.14
N GLU A 60 2.34 33.27 4.08
CA GLU A 60 2.79 33.23 2.69
C GLU A 60 3.29 34.59 2.19
N HIS A 61 2.97 35.69 2.89
CA HIS A 61 3.37 37.03 2.48
C HIS A 61 4.92 37.19 2.50
N PRO A 62 5.53 37.76 1.44
CA PRO A 62 6.99 37.85 1.30
C PRO A 62 7.69 38.61 2.44
N ASP A 63 7.02 39.59 3.04
CA ASP A 63 7.57 40.45 4.11
C ASP A 63 7.14 40.03 5.52
N ALA A 64 6.39 38.93 5.68
CA ALA A 64 5.86 38.48 6.97
C ALA A 64 6.95 38.31 8.04
N TRP A 65 8.13 37.86 7.62
CA TRP A 65 9.27 37.63 8.49
C TRP A 65 9.78 38.90 9.20
N THR A 66 9.57 40.08 8.60
CA THR A 66 9.98 41.38 9.18
C THR A 66 9.23 41.72 10.47
N ARG A 67 8.18 40.96 10.80
CA ARG A 67 7.35 41.13 12.00
C ARG A 67 7.62 40.09 13.08
N VAL A 68 8.43 39.07 12.78
CA VAL A 68 8.64 37.91 13.67
C VAL A 68 9.28 38.32 14.99
N ASP A 69 10.27 39.20 14.95
CA ASP A 69 10.95 39.74 16.13
C ASP A 69 9.96 40.42 17.09
N SER A 70 9.07 41.26 16.55
CA SER A 70 8.04 41.96 17.29
C SER A 70 7.02 41.00 17.91
N ILE A 71 6.62 39.94 17.18
CA ILE A 71 5.70 38.93 17.73
C ILE A 71 6.38 38.16 18.87
N LEU A 72 7.64 37.75 18.69
CA LEU A 72 8.39 36.98 19.69
C LEU A 72 8.70 37.81 20.95
N GLU A 73 8.95 39.11 20.80
CA GLU A 73 9.24 40.03 21.90
C GLU A 73 8.00 40.44 22.70
N TYR A 74 6.90 40.81 22.02
CA TYR A 74 5.76 41.47 22.66
C TYR A 74 4.53 40.56 22.90
N SER A 75 4.41 39.41 22.22
CA SER A 75 3.26 38.52 22.44
C SER A 75 3.35 37.80 23.79
N GLY A 76 2.23 37.75 24.51
CA GLY A 76 2.07 36.93 25.72
C GLY A 76 1.63 35.50 25.43
N ASN A 77 1.20 35.20 24.20
CA ASN A 77 0.63 33.91 23.82
C ASN A 77 1.68 33.00 23.17
N GLN A 78 1.89 31.80 23.74
CA GLN A 78 2.83 30.81 23.20
C GLN A 78 2.45 30.35 21.78
N GLN A 79 1.16 30.31 21.45
CA GLN A 79 0.70 29.90 20.12
C GLN A 79 1.05 30.93 19.05
N SER A 80 0.97 32.22 19.37
CA SER A 80 1.38 33.31 18.45
C SER A 80 2.89 33.30 18.23
N LYS A 81 3.68 33.03 19.29
CA LYS A 81 5.12 32.83 19.16
C LYS A 81 5.46 31.62 18.30
N TYR A 82 4.74 30.51 18.47
CA TYR A 82 4.91 29.32 17.64
C TYR A 82 4.59 29.61 16.16
N TYR A 83 3.51 30.34 15.89
CA TYR A 83 3.15 30.81 14.56
C TYR A 83 4.23 31.74 13.95
N ALA A 84 4.79 32.67 14.72
CA ALA A 84 5.91 33.50 14.27
C ALA A 84 7.15 32.66 13.89
N LEU A 85 7.45 31.60 14.64
CA LEU A 85 8.51 30.67 14.27
C LEU A 85 8.19 29.89 12.99
N GLN A 86 6.91 29.61 12.67
CA GLN A 86 6.55 29.00 11.39
C GLN A 86 6.81 29.94 10.21
N ILE A 87 6.58 31.25 10.38
CA ILE A 87 6.93 32.26 9.37
C ILE A 87 8.44 32.28 9.16
N LEU A 88 9.20 32.30 10.26
CA LEU A 88 10.66 32.28 10.20
C LEU A 88 11.21 30.99 9.57
N GLU A 89 10.61 29.84 9.87
CA GLU A 89 10.96 28.58 9.23
C GLU A 89 10.77 28.63 7.72
N ASN A 90 9.65 29.19 7.26
CA ASN A 90 9.36 29.34 5.84
C ASN A 90 10.41 30.22 5.16
N LEU A 91 10.80 31.34 5.79
CA LEU A 91 11.87 32.20 5.31
C LEU A 91 13.20 31.44 5.18
N ILE A 92 13.59 30.70 6.23
CA ILE A 92 14.85 29.96 6.24
C ILE A 92 14.86 28.89 5.15
N LYS A 93 13.79 28.10 5.04
CA LYS A 93 13.70 27.02 4.04
C LYS A 93 13.71 27.52 2.60
N THR A 94 13.14 28.70 2.33
CA THR A 94 12.91 29.15 0.95
C THR A 94 13.85 30.26 0.49
N ARG A 95 14.19 31.23 1.35
CA ARG A 95 14.86 32.49 0.94
C ARG A 95 16.14 32.81 1.68
N TRP A 96 16.64 31.92 2.53
CA TRP A 96 17.83 32.16 3.34
C TRP A 96 19.05 32.62 2.54
N LYS A 97 19.27 32.06 1.34
CA LYS A 97 20.43 32.39 0.48
C LYS A 97 20.34 33.76 -0.20
N VAL A 98 19.15 34.34 -0.29
CA VAL A 98 18.93 35.67 -0.91
C VAL A 98 19.01 36.79 0.13
N LEU A 99 18.84 36.46 1.42
CA LEU A 99 18.92 37.45 2.48
C LEU A 99 20.32 38.07 2.57
N PRO A 100 20.43 39.38 2.85
CA PRO A 100 21.69 40.01 3.18
C PRO A 100 22.38 39.28 4.33
N ARG A 101 23.69 39.05 4.21
CA ARG A 101 24.46 38.29 5.23
C ARG A 101 24.37 38.87 6.64
N GLU A 102 24.24 40.19 6.77
CA GLU A 102 23.99 40.85 8.06
C GLU A 102 22.67 40.41 8.72
N GLN A 103 21.61 40.22 7.91
CA GLN A 103 20.33 39.74 8.40
C GLN A 103 20.40 38.25 8.77
N CYS A 104 21.10 37.42 7.97
CA CYS A 104 21.33 36.02 8.32
C CYS A 104 22.05 35.88 9.67
N GLU A 105 23.14 36.64 9.86
CA GLU A 105 23.88 36.67 11.13
C GLU A 105 23.04 37.25 12.28
N GLY A 106 22.20 38.25 12.02
CA GLY A 106 21.24 38.79 12.98
C GLY A 106 20.22 37.74 13.45
N ILE A 107 19.56 37.05 12.52
CA ILE A 107 18.60 35.98 12.81
C ILE A 107 19.27 34.83 13.56
N LYS A 108 20.46 34.41 13.11
CA LYS A 108 21.27 33.37 13.76
C LYS A 108 21.58 33.73 15.21
N ARG A 109 22.12 34.92 15.48
CA ARG A 109 22.42 35.37 16.85
C ARG A 109 21.18 35.50 17.71
N TYR A 110 20.08 35.99 17.13
CA TYR A 110 18.81 36.14 17.83
C TYR A 110 18.23 34.79 18.25
N ILE A 111 18.19 33.81 17.34
CA ILE A 111 17.68 32.46 17.63
C ILE A 111 18.57 31.73 18.63
N VAL A 112 19.90 31.80 18.49
CA VAL A 112 20.83 31.23 19.48
C VAL A 112 20.62 31.89 20.85
N GLY A 113 20.48 33.22 20.89
CA GLY A 113 20.21 33.96 22.13
C GLY A 113 18.91 33.54 22.80
N LEU A 114 17.83 33.35 22.04
CA LEU A 114 16.55 32.84 22.55
C LEU A 114 16.67 31.40 23.05
N VAL A 115 17.34 30.52 22.30
CA VAL A 115 17.58 29.13 22.72
C VAL A 115 18.35 29.10 24.03
N ILE A 116 19.43 29.86 24.17
CA ILE A 116 20.22 29.93 25.41
C ILE A 116 19.37 30.49 26.55
N LYS A 117 18.64 31.59 26.32
CA LYS A 117 17.79 32.23 27.35
C LYS A 117 16.72 31.27 27.88
N THR A 118 16.04 30.56 26.99
CA THR A 118 14.95 29.63 27.37
C THR A 118 15.48 28.32 27.96
N SER A 119 16.62 27.80 27.48
CA SER A 119 17.17 26.51 27.94
C SER A 119 18.07 26.61 29.18
N SER A 120 18.68 27.76 29.48
CA SER A 120 19.58 27.91 30.63
C SER A 120 18.85 27.90 31.98
N ASN A 121 17.52 28.06 31.98
CA ASN A 121 16.68 28.02 33.18
C ASN A 121 15.83 26.72 33.20
N PRO A 122 16.03 25.81 34.17
CA PRO A 122 15.28 24.56 34.27
C PRO A 122 13.76 24.73 34.27
N GLN A 123 13.22 25.78 34.90
CA GLN A 123 11.78 26.02 34.96
C GLN A 123 11.19 26.40 33.59
N MET A 124 11.91 27.22 32.81
CA MET A 124 11.47 27.62 31.46
C MET A 124 11.63 26.47 30.45
N LEU A 125 12.64 25.63 30.63
CA LEU A 125 12.86 24.45 29.81
C LEU A 125 11.67 23.48 29.87
N GLU A 126 11.02 23.35 31.02
CA GLU A 126 9.81 22.54 31.19
C GLU A 126 8.53 23.27 30.73
N SER A 127 8.32 24.51 31.15
CA SER A 127 7.08 25.25 30.87
C SER A 127 6.92 25.61 29.39
N GLU A 128 8.03 25.85 28.67
CA GLU A 128 8.02 26.26 27.26
C GLU A 128 8.48 25.15 26.29
N LYS A 129 8.42 23.86 26.69
CA LYS A 129 8.97 22.73 25.91
C LYS A 129 8.58 22.71 24.43
N VAL A 130 7.32 23.00 24.09
CA VAL A 130 6.83 23.02 22.69
C VAL A 130 7.46 24.17 21.89
N TYR A 131 7.58 25.35 22.51
CA TYR A 131 8.20 26.52 21.92
C TYR A 131 9.71 26.34 21.74
N LEU A 132 10.40 25.82 22.77
CA LEU A 132 11.82 25.50 22.70
C LEU A 132 12.12 24.42 21.65
N GLY A 133 11.28 23.37 21.56
CA GLY A 133 11.38 22.37 20.51
C GLY A 133 11.29 22.97 19.11
N LYS A 134 10.40 23.96 18.92
CA LYS A 134 10.32 24.69 17.64
C LYS A 134 11.55 25.55 17.40
N LEU A 135 12.06 26.29 18.40
CA LEU A 135 13.31 27.05 18.28
C LEU A 135 14.50 26.16 17.89
N ASN A 136 14.62 24.98 18.49
CA ASN A 136 15.66 24.01 18.13
C ASN A 136 15.52 23.57 16.67
N MET A 137 14.29 23.32 16.20
CA MET A 137 14.06 23.01 14.78
C MET A 137 14.45 24.18 13.87
N ILE A 138 14.13 25.43 14.23
CA ILE A 138 14.57 26.62 13.48
C ILE A 138 16.09 26.68 13.40
N LEU A 139 16.78 26.47 14.53
CA LEU A 139 18.24 26.43 14.57
C LEU A 139 18.79 25.33 13.65
N VAL A 140 18.20 24.13 13.66
CA VAL A 140 18.60 23.04 12.76
C VAL A 140 18.35 23.40 11.29
N GLN A 141 17.25 24.09 10.96
CA GLN A 141 17.06 24.59 9.59
C GLN A 141 18.15 25.61 9.21
N ILE A 142 18.57 26.50 10.11
CA ILE A 142 19.71 27.41 9.86
C ILE A 142 21.00 26.60 9.63
N LEU A 143 21.25 25.57 10.44
CA LEU A 143 22.44 24.72 10.31
C LEU A 143 22.49 24.00 8.97
N LYS A 144 21.35 23.54 8.43
CA LYS A 144 21.27 22.95 7.08
C LYS A 144 21.72 23.89 5.97
N HIS A 145 21.75 25.21 6.20
CA HIS A 145 22.24 26.20 5.24
C HIS A 145 23.63 26.74 5.57
N GLU A 146 23.98 26.92 6.85
CA GLU A 146 25.23 27.59 7.25
C GLU A 146 26.35 26.63 7.67
N TRP A 147 26.03 25.44 8.18
CA TRP A 147 27.03 24.46 8.60
C TRP A 147 27.34 23.48 7.44
N PRO A 148 28.62 23.17 7.18
CA PRO A 148 29.82 23.58 7.91
C PRO A 148 30.49 24.87 7.41
N LYS A 149 30.18 25.35 6.20
CA LYS A 149 30.96 26.39 5.50
C LYS A 149 31.05 27.72 6.25
N ASN A 150 29.92 28.27 6.69
CA ASN A 150 29.83 29.58 7.34
C ASN A 150 29.69 29.49 8.87
N TRP A 151 29.70 28.27 9.40
CA TRP A 151 29.71 28.02 10.84
C TRP A 151 30.57 26.81 11.22
N PRO A 152 31.88 26.81 10.90
CA PRO A 152 32.75 25.66 11.12
C PRO A 152 32.96 25.35 12.62
N SER A 153 32.85 26.35 13.49
CA SER A 153 33.02 26.16 14.94
C SER A 153 31.79 25.59 15.65
N PHE A 154 30.65 25.37 14.96
CA PHE A 154 29.38 25.03 15.60
C PHE A 154 29.47 23.83 16.56
N ILE A 155 30.05 22.71 16.11
CA ILE A 155 30.18 21.51 16.95
C ILE A 155 31.11 21.77 18.14
N SER A 156 32.21 22.49 17.95
CA SER A 156 33.08 22.87 19.07
C SER A 156 32.38 23.79 20.06
N ASP A 157 31.57 24.74 19.59
CA ASP A 157 30.85 25.72 20.41
C ASP A 157 29.73 25.05 21.22
N ILE A 158 28.95 24.15 20.59
CA ILE A 158 27.87 23.43 21.27
C ILE A 158 28.42 22.44 22.29
N VAL A 159 29.54 21.78 22.00
CA VAL A 159 30.21 20.88 22.96
C VAL A 159 30.84 21.67 24.11
N GLY A 160 31.45 22.81 23.82
CA GLY A 160 32.02 23.70 24.83
C GLY A 160 30.96 24.27 25.78
N SER A 161 29.87 24.82 25.23
CA SER A 161 28.77 25.38 26.02
C SER A 161 28.03 24.32 26.85
N SER A 162 27.91 23.09 26.34
CA SER A 162 27.33 21.96 27.09
C SER A 162 28.07 21.64 28.39
N LYS A 163 29.36 21.96 28.51
CA LYS A 163 30.14 21.76 29.75
C LYS A 163 29.86 22.83 30.81
N SER A 164 29.20 23.94 30.46
CA SER A 164 28.98 25.07 31.36
C SER A 164 27.70 24.98 32.19
N ASN A 165 26.64 24.37 31.64
CA ASN A 165 25.33 24.27 32.28
C ASN A 165 24.63 22.98 31.82
N GLU A 166 24.17 22.15 32.77
CA GLU A 166 23.49 20.89 32.47
C GLU A 166 22.15 21.06 31.75
N SER A 167 21.38 22.10 32.06
CA SER A 167 20.10 22.38 31.36
C SER A 167 20.32 22.79 29.91
N LEU A 168 21.38 23.56 29.65
CA LEU A 168 21.83 23.90 28.30
C LEU A 168 22.36 22.65 27.57
N CYS A 169 23.13 21.80 28.25
CA CYS A 169 23.59 20.51 27.73
C CYS A 169 22.41 19.63 27.30
N GLN A 170 21.35 19.56 28.11
CA GLN A 170 20.16 18.78 27.82
C GLN A 170 19.50 19.25 26.51
N ASN A 171 19.36 20.56 26.33
CA ASN A 171 18.80 21.10 25.10
C ASN A 171 19.74 20.90 23.90
N ASN A 172 21.05 21.02 24.10
CA ASN A 172 22.05 20.79 23.06
C ASN A 172 22.03 19.33 22.56
N MET A 173 21.79 18.35 23.44
CA MET A 173 21.55 16.96 23.03
C MET A 173 20.33 16.85 22.10
N VAL A 174 19.23 17.52 22.42
CA VAL A 174 18.03 17.56 21.56
C VAL A 174 18.34 18.21 20.21
N ILE A 175 19.12 19.29 20.16
CA ILE A 175 19.54 19.93 18.90
C ILE A 175 20.37 18.96 18.05
N LEU A 176 21.34 18.27 18.65
CA LEU A 176 22.18 17.28 17.97
C LEU A 176 21.36 16.09 17.45
N LYS A 177 20.34 15.65 18.21
CA LYS A 177 19.39 14.63 17.77
C LYS A 177 18.62 15.08 16.53
N LEU A 178 18.01 16.26 16.58
CA LEU A 178 17.26 16.81 15.46
C LEU A 178 18.15 17.03 14.22
N LEU A 179 19.39 17.47 14.41
CA LEU A 179 20.36 17.61 13.32
C LEU A 179 20.68 16.25 12.68
N SER A 180 20.90 15.21 13.50
CA SER A 180 21.08 13.84 13.01
C SER A 180 19.90 13.35 12.19
N GLU A 181 18.68 13.54 12.69
CA GLU A 181 17.45 13.13 12.01
C GLU A 181 17.30 13.84 10.65
N GLU A 182 17.52 15.15 10.59
CA GLU A 182 17.40 15.92 9.35
C GLU A 182 18.49 15.57 8.31
N VAL A 183 19.70 15.19 8.74
CA VAL A 183 20.81 14.85 7.83
C VAL A 183 20.75 13.38 7.36
N PHE A 184 20.37 12.46 8.25
CA PHE A 184 20.45 11.01 7.99
C PHE A 184 19.10 10.32 7.76
N GLU A 185 18.02 10.71 8.44
CA GLU A 185 16.71 10.02 8.37
C GLU A 185 15.75 10.70 7.38
N PHE A 186 15.63 12.04 7.41
CA PHE A 186 14.59 12.78 6.67
C PHE A 186 15.07 13.47 5.38
N ASN A 187 16.27 13.15 4.89
CA ASN A 187 16.87 13.84 3.75
C ASN A 187 16.14 13.61 2.40
N SER A 188 15.39 12.51 2.28
CA SER A 188 14.75 12.11 1.01
C SER A 188 13.68 13.13 0.60
N GLY A 189 14.03 13.99 -0.36
CA GLY A 189 13.14 15.01 -0.92
C GLY A 189 13.13 16.36 -0.18
N GLN A 190 14.02 16.55 0.81
CA GLN A 190 14.23 17.85 1.46
C GLN A 190 15.59 18.49 1.15
N LEU A 191 16.61 17.67 0.89
CA LEU A 191 17.96 18.09 0.52
C LEU A 191 18.33 17.44 -0.80
N THR A 192 19.20 18.09 -1.58
CA THR A 192 19.84 17.44 -2.74
C THR A 192 20.79 16.35 -2.26
N GLN A 193 21.01 15.32 -3.06
CA GLN A 193 21.88 14.19 -2.69
C GLN A 193 23.30 14.62 -2.33
N VAL A 194 23.88 15.50 -3.15
CA VAL A 194 25.27 15.93 -2.95
C VAL A 194 25.41 16.73 -1.65
N LYS A 195 24.47 17.64 -1.38
CA LYS A 195 24.45 18.38 -0.11
C LYS A 195 24.23 17.46 1.09
N ALA A 196 23.33 16.49 0.98
CA ALA A 196 23.12 15.49 2.02
C ALA A 196 24.38 14.67 2.28
N ARG A 197 25.12 14.25 1.23
CA ARG A 197 26.40 13.55 1.37
C ARG A 197 27.44 14.42 2.09
N HIS A 198 27.63 15.67 1.68
CA HIS A 198 28.55 16.60 2.35
C HIS A 198 28.21 16.80 3.83
N LEU A 199 26.93 17.01 4.17
CA LEU A 199 26.52 17.15 5.57
C LEU A 199 26.80 15.89 6.39
N LYS A 200 26.59 14.70 5.81
CA LYS A 200 26.92 13.42 6.44
C LYS A 200 28.43 13.28 6.68
N ASP A 201 29.25 13.54 5.67
CA ASP A 201 30.70 13.40 5.75
C ASP A 201 31.30 14.35 6.80
N ASN A 202 30.83 15.60 6.83
CA ASN A 202 31.26 16.57 7.84
C ASN A 202 30.80 16.19 9.25
N MET A 203 29.58 15.66 9.42
CA MET A 203 29.10 15.22 10.73
C MET A 203 29.94 14.05 11.25
N CYS A 204 30.29 13.12 10.36
CA CYS A 204 31.18 11.99 10.65
C CYS A 204 32.59 12.46 11.04
N ALA A 205 33.15 13.46 10.37
CA ALA A 205 34.49 13.99 10.66
C ALA A 205 34.57 14.62 12.07
N GLU A 206 33.52 15.35 12.49
CA GLU A 206 33.48 16.03 13.79
C GLU A 206 32.83 15.18 14.91
N PHE A 207 32.33 13.98 14.58
CA PHE A 207 31.56 13.14 15.51
C PHE A 207 32.33 12.78 16.79
N SER A 208 33.67 12.68 16.72
CA SER A 208 34.50 12.36 17.88
C SER A 208 34.25 13.29 19.08
N LEU A 209 34.03 14.59 18.84
CA LEU A 209 33.76 15.58 19.89
C LEU A 209 32.37 15.37 20.52
N ILE A 210 31.38 15.07 19.68
CA ILE A 210 30.01 14.78 20.10
C ILE A 210 30.00 13.51 20.95
N PHE A 211 30.69 12.46 20.50
CA PHE A 211 30.76 11.20 21.22
C PHE A 211 31.46 11.33 22.58
N GLN A 212 32.55 12.11 22.65
CA GLN A 212 33.21 12.41 23.93
C GLN A 212 32.27 13.13 24.90
N LEU A 213 31.42 14.04 24.41
CA LEU A 213 30.41 14.69 25.23
C LEU A 213 29.36 13.68 25.73
N CYS A 214 28.84 12.81 24.85
CA CYS A 214 27.91 11.76 25.25
C CYS A 214 28.52 10.85 26.33
N GLN A 215 29.77 10.40 26.15
CA GLN A 215 30.47 9.60 27.15
C GLN A 215 30.63 10.35 28.47
N HIS A 216 31.03 11.63 28.42
CA HIS A 216 31.17 12.44 29.64
C HIS A 216 29.86 12.55 30.41
N VAL A 217 28.74 12.79 29.72
CA VAL A 217 27.41 12.88 30.34
C VAL A 217 26.98 11.51 30.91
N LEU A 218 27.09 10.44 30.13
CA LEU A 218 26.71 9.09 30.55
C LEU A 218 27.57 8.56 31.70
N ASP A 219 28.83 9.01 31.81
CA ASP A 219 29.70 8.56 32.89
C ASP A 219 29.55 9.35 34.19
N ASN A 220 29.28 10.65 34.11
CA ASN A 220 29.42 11.55 35.26
C ASN A 220 28.12 12.25 35.69
N SER A 221 27.13 12.40 34.82
CA SER A 221 25.91 13.15 35.13
C SER A 221 24.94 12.36 36.00
N GLN A 222 24.32 13.03 36.97
CA GLN A 222 23.23 12.48 37.78
C GLN A 222 21.86 13.08 37.40
N ASN A 223 21.84 13.99 36.43
CA ASN A 223 20.64 14.67 35.97
C ASN A 223 19.85 13.76 35.02
N ALA A 224 18.75 13.18 35.52
CA ALA A 224 17.99 12.19 34.78
C ALA A 224 17.42 12.68 33.44
N PRO A 225 16.78 13.87 33.34
CA PRO A 225 16.37 14.44 32.05
C PRO A 225 17.50 14.58 31.03
N LEU A 226 18.70 15.01 31.46
CA LEU A 226 19.88 15.12 30.60
C LEU A 226 20.37 13.73 30.13
N VAL A 227 20.43 12.74 31.03
CA VAL A 227 20.80 11.37 30.66
C VAL A 227 19.80 10.78 29.67
N ALA A 228 18.50 10.96 29.89
CA ALA A 228 17.46 10.51 28.97
C ALA A 228 17.61 11.15 27.58
N ALA A 229 17.78 12.48 27.52
CA ALA A 229 18.01 13.18 26.26
C ALA A 229 19.27 12.70 25.54
N THR A 230 20.34 12.40 26.29
CA THR A 230 21.60 11.87 25.74
C THR A 230 21.43 10.46 25.18
N LEU A 231 20.70 9.59 25.87
CA LEU A 231 20.39 8.24 25.39
C LEU A 231 19.49 8.27 24.15
N GLU A 232 18.48 9.14 24.09
CA GLU A 232 17.66 9.33 22.89
C GLU A 232 18.48 9.87 21.70
N THR A 233 19.45 10.74 21.97
CA THR A 233 20.35 11.26 20.95
C THR A 233 21.28 10.16 20.44
N LEU A 234 21.83 9.36 21.34
CA LEU A 234 22.66 8.20 21.00
C LEU A 234 21.90 7.19 20.13
N LEU A 235 20.63 6.92 20.42
CA LEU A 235 19.76 6.06 19.61
C LEU A 235 19.69 6.52 18.14
N LYS A 236 19.70 7.83 17.90
CA LYS A 236 19.69 8.37 16.53
C LYS A 236 21.05 8.26 15.87
N PHE A 237 22.12 8.37 16.64
CA PHE A 237 23.49 8.18 16.16
C PHE A 237 23.85 6.74 15.79
N THR A 238 23.31 5.73 16.50
CA THR A 238 23.66 4.31 16.25
C THR A 238 23.43 3.86 14.81
N HIS A 239 22.53 4.51 14.07
CA HIS A 239 22.22 4.18 12.67
C HIS A 239 23.34 4.48 11.67
N TRP A 240 24.26 5.41 11.96
CA TRP A 240 25.20 5.92 10.96
C TRP A 240 26.63 6.13 11.45
N ILE A 241 26.88 6.11 12.76
CA ILE A 241 28.23 6.38 13.27
C ILE A 241 29.22 5.26 12.93
N PRO A 242 30.52 5.59 12.82
CA PRO A 242 31.54 4.57 12.60
C PRO A 242 31.52 3.48 13.70
N LEU A 243 31.58 2.22 13.27
CA LEU A 243 31.41 1.05 14.15
C LEU A 243 32.42 0.98 15.30
N GLY A 244 33.61 1.57 15.13
CA GLY A 244 34.60 1.69 16.20
C GLY A 244 34.05 2.36 17.46
N TYR A 245 33.19 3.37 17.34
CA TYR A 245 32.57 4.02 18.51
C TYR A 245 31.62 3.09 19.27
N LEU A 246 30.96 2.16 18.58
CA LEU A 246 30.04 1.19 19.17
C LEU A 246 30.78 0.04 19.85
N PHE A 247 31.73 -0.58 19.13
CA PHE A 247 32.32 -1.87 19.51
C PHE A 247 33.74 -1.78 20.10
N GLN A 248 34.48 -0.69 19.88
CA GLN A 248 35.85 -0.52 20.42
C GLN A 248 35.88 0.39 21.65
N THR A 249 34.71 0.76 22.19
CA THR A 249 34.58 1.59 23.40
C THR A 249 33.85 0.84 24.50
N LYS A 250 33.73 1.46 25.69
CA LYS A 250 32.98 0.89 26.82
C LYS A 250 31.46 1.07 26.70
N LEU A 251 30.95 1.54 25.56
CA LEU A 251 29.56 1.95 25.40
C LEU A 251 28.57 0.83 25.75
N ILE A 252 28.75 -0.39 25.20
CA ILE A 252 27.86 -1.52 25.45
C ILE A 252 27.79 -1.85 26.95
N ALA A 253 28.95 -1.96 27.61
CA ALA A 253 29.02 -2.23 29.04
C ALA A 253 28.37 -1.12 29.88
N THR A 254 28.58 0.15 29.51
CA THR A 254 27.95 1.31 30.17
C THR A 254 26.43 1.29 30.02
N LEU A 255 25.90 1.05 28.82
CA LEU A 255 24.46 0.94 28.57
C LEU A 255 23.81 -0.16 29.41
N VAL A 256 24.39 -1.36 29.38
CA VAL A 256 23.83 -2.53 30.06
C VAL A 256 23.93 -2.41 31.58
N HIS A 257 25.06 -1.98 32.13
CA HIS A 257 25.27 -1.97 33.59
C HIS A 257 24.72 -0.73 34.31
N LYS A 258 24.76 0.46 33.69
CA LYS A 258 24.31 1.69 34.36
C LYS A 258 22.84 2.03 34.10
N PHE A 259 22.29 1.70 32.92
CA PHE A 259 21.02 2.27 32.48
C PHE A 259 19.91 1.24 32.23
N LEU A 260 20.24 0.02 31.79
CA LEU A 260 19.22 -0.99 31.46
C LEU A 260 18.35 -1.39 32.67
N ASN A 261 18.95 -1.48 33.87
CA ASN A 261 18.26 -1.84 35.11
C ASN A 261 17.48 -0.67 35.76
N VAL A 262 17.64 0.55 35.25
CA VAL A 262 16.98 1.74 35.80
C VAL A 262 15.65 1.97 35.06
N PRO A 263 14.48 1.91 35.73
CA PRO A 263 13.17 1.91 35.05
C PRO A 263 12.92 3.08 34.09
N MET A 264 13.41 4.28 34.41
CA MET A 264 13.24 5.46 33.54
C MET A 264 14.10 5.45 32.27
N PHE A 265 15.18 4.65 32.23
CA PHE A 265 16.10 4.57 31.09
C PHE A 265 16.03 3.25 30.33
N ARG A 266 15.46 2.19 30.92
CA ARG A 266 15.45 0.83 30.36
C ARG A 266 14.97 0.75 28.91
N ASN A 267 13.92 1.50 28.56
CA ASN A 267 13.30 1.46 27.24
C ASN A 267 14.22 2.02 26.16
N VAL A 268 14.71 3.25 26.34
CA VAL A 268 15.64 3.87 25.38
C VAL A 268 16.95 3.09 25.31
N THR A 269 17.44 2.60 26.45
CA THR A 269 18.66 1.79 26.51
C THR A 269 18.50 0.52 25.67
N LEU A 270 17.40 -0.21 25.84
CA LEU A 270 17.14 -1.44 25.09
C LEU A 270 16.96 -1.18 23.59
N LYS A 271 16.36 -0.05 23.21
CA LYS A 271 16.33 0.40 21.80
C LYS A 271 17.75 0.61 21.25
N CYS A 272 18.62 1.30 21.98
CA CYS A 272 20.03 1.45 21.56
C CYS A 272 20.72 0.09 21.39
N LEU A 273 20.52 -0.84 22.34
CA LEU A 273 21.08 -2.19 22.25
C LEU A 273 20.51 -2.97 21.06
N THR A 274 19.25 -2.74 20.69
CA THR A 274 18.61 -3.34 19.52
C THR A 274 19.23 -2.82 18.22
N GLU A 275 19.43 -1.50 18.09
CA GLU A 275 20.11 -0.93 16.92
C GLU A 275 21.56 -1.45 16.79
N ILE A 276 22.28 -1.56 17.92
CA ILE A 276 23.62 -2.16 17.92
C ILE A 276 23.56 -3.64 17.51
N ALA A 277 22.57 -4.39 17.98
CA ALA A 277 22.36 -5.80 17.63
C ALA A 277 21.93 -6.03 16.18
N GLY A 278 21.47 -4.99 15.47
CA GLY A 278 21.10 -5.07 14.05
C GLY A 278 22.26 -4.83 13.08
N VAL A 279 23.46 -4.53 13.58
CA VAL A 279 24.62 -4.22 12.73
C VAL A 279 25.17 -5.48 12.06
N GLN A 280 25.10 -5.53 10.73
CA GLN A 280 25.59 -6.66 9.94
C GLN A 280 27.10 -6.55 9.67
N THR A 281 27.94 -7.12 10.54
CA THR A 281 29.39 -7.25 10.33
C THR A 281 29.98 -8.46 11.06
N SER A 282 30.99 -9.08 10.48
CA SER A 282 31.72 -10.21 11.08
C SER A 282 32.95 -9.77 11.90
N GLU A 283 33.34 -8.49 11.85
CA GLU A 283 34.56 -7.99 12.48
C GLU A 283 34.49 -7.91 14.02
N TYR A 284 33.26 -7.84 14.56
CA TYR A 284 33.00 -7.59 15.98
C TYR A 284 32.23 -8.73 16.67
N ASN A 285 32.41 -9.97 16.22
CA ASN A 285 31.71 -11.15 16.74
C ASN A 285 31.81 -11.29 18.27
N ASP A 286 32.99 -11.07 18.85
CA ASP A 286 33.20 -11.17 20.30
C ASP A 286 32.37 -10.12 21.06
N GLN A 287 32.23 -8.91 20.52
CA GLN A 287 31.44 -7.84 21.09
C GLN A 287 29.93 -8.11 20.98
N PHE A 288 29.46 -8.73 19.90
CA PHE A 288 28.07 -9.19 19.79
C PHE A 288 27.75 -10.27 20.82
N VAL A 289 28.66 -11.23 21.01
CA VAL A 289 28.54 -12.25 22.07
C VAL A 289 28.49 -11.58 23.45
N GLN A 290 29.38 -10.61 23.71
CA GLN A 290 29.38 -9.86 24.95
C GLN A 290 28.06 -9.10 25.18
N LEU A 291 27.58 -8.39 24.15
CA LEU A 291 26.30 -7.66 24.16
C LEU A 291 25.15 -8.58 24.57
N PHE A 292 25.04 -9.76 23.93
CA PHE A 292 23.99 -10.73 24.20
C PHE A 292 24.06 -11.29 25.61
N CYS A 293 25.25 -11.69 26.07
CA CYS A 293 25.44 -12.28 27.40
C CYS A 293 25.10 -11.27 28.50
N LEU A 294 25.67 -10.07 28.45
CA LEU A 294 25.45 -9.04 29.46
C LEU A 294 23.98 -8.62 29.51
N THR A 295 23.34 -8.44 28.34
CA THR A 295 21.94 -8.04 28.26
C THR A 295 21.04 -9.13 28.84
N THR A 296 21.24 -10.40 28.45
CA THR A 296 20.45 -11.54 28.94
C THR A 296 20.63 -11.77 30.44
N GLU A 297 21.83 -11.56 30.99
CA GLU A 297 22.05 -11.63 32.44
C GLU A 297 21.28 -10.56 33.21
N ARG A 298 21.30 -9.31 32.73
CA ARG A 298 20.55 -8.21 33.36
C ARG A 298 19.04 -8.39 33.23
N LEU A 299 18.58 -8.92 32.10
CA LEU A 299 17.17 -9.22 31.89
C LEU A 299 16.64 -10.27 32.87
N LYS A 300 17.43 -11.29 33.22
CA LYS A 300 17.03 -12.28 34.24
C LYS A 300 16.82 -11.69 35.62
N GLU A 301 17.58 -10.65 35.99
CA GLU A 301 17.39 -9.92 37.24
C GLU A 301 16.09 -9.08 37.21
N MET A 302 15.81 -8.44 36.08
CA MET A 302 14.68 -7.52 35.90
C MET A 302 13.34 -8.22 35.66
N LEU A 303 13.36 -9.32 34.90
CA LEU A 303 12.20 -10.07 34.47
C LEU A 303 12.52 -11.57 34.60
N PRO A 304 12.35 -12.18 35.78
CA PRO A 304 12.63 -13.59 35.98
C PRO A 304 11.88 -14.48 34.98
N ILE A 305 12.50 -15.55 34.48
CA ILE A 305 11.90 -16.45 33.46
C ILE A 305 10.62 -17.14 33.96
N SER A 306 10.44 -17.27 35.28
CA SER A 306 9.21 -17.79 35.89
C SER A 306 8.01 -16.82 35.82
N THR A 307 8.22 -15.59 35.35
CA THR A 307 7.17 -14.57 35.27
C THR A 307 6.19 -14.90 34.14
N ASN A 308 4.89 -14.87 34.43
CA ASN A 308 3.85 -14.92 33.41
C ASN A 308 3.80 -13.57 32.66
N ILE A 309 4.54 -13.46 31.55
CA ILE A 309 4.66 -12.22 30.77
C ILE A 309 3.30 -11.77 30.22
N ARG A 310 2.42 -12.70 29.84
CA ARG A 310 1.06 -12.39 29.36
C ARG A 310 0.26 -11.63 30.42
N GLU A 311 0.21 -12.13 31.65
CA GLU A 311 -0.49 -11.44 32.76
C GLU A 311 0.21 -10.13 33.16
N ALA A 312 1.55 -10.13 33.16
CA ALA A 312 2.33 -8.93 33.48
C ALA A 312 2.08 -7.80 32.48
N TYR A 313 1.96 -8.13 31.19
CA TYR A 313 1.63 -7.16 30.13
C TYR A 313 0.21 -6.60 30.28
N GLN A 314 -0.77 -7.46 30.53
CA GLN A 314 -2.19 -7.06 30.69
C GLN A 314 -2.40 -6.14 31.90
N ARG A 315 -1.66 -6.33 32.99
CA ARG A 315 -1.74 -5.48 34.20
C ARG A 315 -0.72 -4.34 34.20
N GLY A 316 0.21 -4.35 33.26
CA GLY A 316 1.35 -3.43 33.21
C GLY A 316 0.95 -2.03 32.76
N ARG A 317 1.80 -1.05 33.11
CA ARG A 317 1.69 0.32 32.60
C ARG A 317 2.29 0.44 31.20
N ASP A 318 2.00 1.54 30.50
CA ASP A 318 2.51 1.81 29.15
C ASP A 318 4.02 1.62 29.04
N ASP A 319 4.80 2.01 30.04
CA ASP A 319 6.26 1.87 30.03
C ASP A 319 6.73 0.41 30.16
N GLU A 320 5.98 -0.43 30.87
CA GLU A 320 6.21 -1.88 31.00
C GLU A 320 5.80 -2.62 29.72
N GLN A 321 4.67 -2.24 29.12
CA GLN A 321 4.22 -2.77 27.83
C GLN A 321 5.23 -2.45 26.72
N ASN A 322 5.67 -1.19 26.64
CA ASN A 322 6.75 -0.76 25.75
C ASN A 322 8.05 -1.54 26.00
N PHE A 323 8.35 -1.88 27.26
CA PHE A 323 9.55 -2.65 27.59
C PHE A 323 9.48 -4.08 27.03
N ILE A 324 8.34 -4.76 27.15
CA ILE A 324 8.13 -6.09 26.56
C ILE A 324 8.20 -6.04 25.03
N GLN A 325 7.65 -5.00 24.39
CA GLN A 325 7.79 -4.80 22.96
C GLN A 325 9.25 -4.55 22.54
N ASN A 326 9.99 -3.70 23.25
CA ASN A 326 11.41 -3.46 22.96
C ASN A 326 12.25 -4.74 23.18
N LEU A 327 11.86 -5.58 24.14
CA LEU A 327 12.50 -6.87 24.39
C LEU A 327 12.26 -7.87 23.25
N SER A 328 11.05 -7.91 22.68
CA SER A 328 10.77 -8.73 21.50
C SER A 328 11.61 -8.28 20.31
N LEU A 329 11.69 -6.97 20.07
CA LEU A 329 12.52 -6.38 19.01
C LEU A 329 14.01 -6.72 19.20
N PHE A 330 14.55 -6.58 20.41
CA PHE A 330 15.95 -6.90 20.71
C PHE A 330 16.27 -8.36 20.37
N TYR A 331 15.51 -9.31 20.92
CA TYR A 331 15.80 -10.73 20.72
C TYR A 331 15.56 -11.17 19.27
N CYS A 332 14.49 -10.71 18.63
CA CYS A 332 14.23 -11.05 17.22
C CYS A 332 15.32 -10.50 16.31
N THR A 333 15.78 -9.26 16.54
CA THR A 333 16.86 -8.64 15.76
C THR A 333 18.17 -9.38 15.98
N PHE A 334 18.60 -9.56 17.23
CA PHE A 334 19.88 -10.22 17.52
C PHE A 334 19.91 -11.66 16.98
N LEU A 335 18.85 -12.44 17.19
CA LEU A 335 18.82 -13.83 16.75
C LEU A 335 18.74 -13.94 15.22
N ARG A 336 18.02 -13.04 14.53
CA ARG A 336 18.00 -13.05 13.06
C ARG A 336 19.38 -12.79 12.46
N GLU A 337 20.12 -11.82 12.99
CA GLU A 337 21.41 -11.43 12.40
C GLU A 337 22.61 -12.26 12.92
N HIS A 338 22.54 -12.75 14.16
CA HIS A 338 23.71 -13.26 14.89
C HIS A 338 23.48 -14.60 15.61
N ALA A 339 22.36 -15.32 15.38
CA ALA A 339 22.12 -16.59 16.08
C ALA A 339 23.26 -17.60 15.91
N SER A 340 23.91 -17.67 14.75
CA SER A 340 25.04 -18.58 14.50
C SER A 340 26.20 -18.41 15.47
N LEU A 341 26.39 -17.22 16.06
CA LEU A 341 27.44 -16.95 17.05
C LEU A 341 27.16 -17.61 18.41
N VAL A 342 25.89 -17.74 18.76
CA VAL A 342 25.44 -18.22 20.08
C VAL A 342 24.93 -19.66 20.05
N GLU A 343 24.43 -20.14 18.91
CA GLU A 343 23.87 -21.48 18.73
C GLU A 343 24.88 -22.62 18.94
N THR A 344 26.11 -22.48 18.42
CA THR A 344 27.10 -23.57 18.40
C THR A 344 28.02 -23.59 19.62
N SER A 345 27.96 -22.55 20.46
CA SER A 345 28.85 -22.40 21.61
C SER A 345 28.27 -23.08 22.85
N SER A 346 28.91 -24.16 23.29
CA SER A 346 28.51 -24.89 24.51
C SER A 346 28.53 -24.02 25.77
N ALA A 347 29.40 -23.01 25.81
CA ALA A 347 29.47 -22.07 26.93
C ALA A 347 28.27 -21.10 26.98
N LEU A 348 27.63 -20.83 25.84
CA LEU A 348 26.54 -19.85 25.70
C LEU A 348 25.16 -20.50 25.62
N GLN A 349 25.09 -21.83 25.64
CA GLN A 349 23.86 -22.58 25.51
C GLN A 349 22.80 -22.21 26.58
N GLY A 350 23.24 -21.85 27.79
CA GLY A 350 22.35 -21.35 28.84
C GLY A 350 21.66 -20.05 28.46
N HIS A 351 22.43 -18.99 28.15
CA HIS A 351 21.87 -17.69 27.74
C HIS A 351 21.04 -17.79 26.46
N PHE A 352 21.45 -18.64 25.52
CA PHE A 352 20.70 -18.90 24.30
C PHE A 352 19.33 -19.54 24.58
N SER A 353 19.28 -20.56 25.45
CA SER A 353 18.04 -21.18 25.89
C SER A 353 17.12 -20.19 26.62
N ASP A 354 17.70 -19.31 27.45
CA ASP A 354 16.94 -18.28 28.16
C ASP A 354 16.27 -17.32 27.15
N ALA A 355 17.01 -16.85 26.13
CA ALA A 355 16.49 -15.95 25.09
C ALA A 355 15.33 -16.56 24.31
N LEU A 356 15.45 -17.83 23.88
CA LEU A 356 14.36 -18.53 23.20
C LEU A 356 13.14 -18.71 24.11
N THR A 357 13.37 -18.96 25.41
CA THR A 357 12.28 -19.07 26.40
C THR A 357 11.56 -17.73 26.57
N TYR A 358 12.28 -16.61 26.66
CA TYR A 358 11.66 -15.28 26.66
C TYR A 358 10.80 -15.06 25.42
N LEU A 359 11.31 -15.36 24.22
CA LEU A 359 10.52 -15.20 23.00
C LEU A 359 9.24 -16.04 23.01
N VAL A 360 9.28 -17.28 23.52
CA VAL A 360 8.07 -18.11 23.68
C VAL A 360 7.08 -17.45 24.65
N LEU A 361 7.53 -16.99 25.81
CA LEU A 361 6.68 -16.33 26.81
C LEU A 361 6.09 -15.01 26.29
N ILE A 362 6.87 -14.23 25.54
CA ILE A 362 6.42 -12.99 24.90
C ILE A 362 5.39 -13.29 23.80
N SER A 363 5.55 -14.41 23.07
CA SER A 363 4.61 -14.83 22.03
C SER A 363 3.22 -15.20 22.59
N GLU A 364 3.08 -15.40 23.90
CA GLU A 364 1.79 -15.62 24.57
C GLU A 364 1.05 -14.32 24.94
N VAL A 365 1.68 -13.15 24.80
CA VAL A 365 1.08 -11.84 25.11
C VAL A 365 -0.06 -11.53 24.15
N ASP A 366 -1.23 -11.17 24.67
CA ASP A 366 -2.43 -10.83 23.88
C ASP A 366 -2.35 -9.43 23.22
N GLU A 367 -1.25 -9.15 22.51
CA GLU A 367 -1.03 -7.94 21.70
C GLU A 367 -0.61 -8.35 20.29
N VAL A 368 -1.29 -7.81 19.27
CA VAL A 368 -1.12 -8.25 17.87
C VAL A 368 0.24 -7.82 17.33
N GLU A 369 0.68 -6.59 17.62
CA GLU A 369 1.94 -6.07 17.09
C GLU A 369 3.16 -6.79 17.70
N ILE A 370 3.12 -7.08 19.00
CA ILE A 370 4.17 -7.89 19.65
C ILE A 370 4.21 -9.30 19.07
N PHE A 371 3.05 -9.89 18.83
CA PHE A 371 2.96 -11.22 18.24
C PHE A 371 3.50 -11.25 16.80
N LYS A 372 3.23 -10.22 15.99
CA LYS A 372 3.79 -10.08 14.62
C LYS A 372 5.32 -10.03 14.65
N ILE A 373 5.91 -9.25 15.56
CA ILE A 373 7.37 -9.17 15.73
C ILE A 373 7.96 -10.56 16.01
N CYS A 374 7.38 -11.29 16.98
CA CYS A 374 7.84 -12.65 17.29
C CYS A 374 7.59 -13.63 16.14
N LEU A 375 6.44 -13.53 15.47
CA LEU A 375 6.06 -14.39 14.37
C LEU A 375 6.99 -14.24 13.17
N GLU A 376 7.46 -13.03 12.86
CA GLU A 376 8.45 -12.79 11.81
C GLU A 376 9.74 -13.60 12.05
N TYR A 377 10.27 -13.54 13.28
CA TYR A 377 11.42 -14.34 13.68
C TYR A 377 11.11 -15.85 13.61
N TRP A 378 9.98 -16.29 14.19
CA TRP A 378 9.61 -17.71 14.19
C TRP A 378 9.41 -18.27 12.79
N ASN A 379 8.83 -17.50 11.88
CA ASN A 379 8.66 -17.86 10.48
C ASN A 379 10.03 -18.03 9.79
N SER A 380 10.94 -17.06 9.98
CA SER A 380 12.30 -17.12 9.45
C SER A 380 13.04 -18.36 9.95
N LEU A 381 13.04 -18.59 11.28
CA LEU A 381 13.68 -19.75 11.90
C LEU A 381 13.09 -21.07 11.37
N CYS A 382 11.77 -21.21 11.33
CA CYS A 382 11.13 -22.43 10.85
C CYS A 382 11.43 -22.69 9.37
N THR A 383 11.49 -21.62 8.57
CA THR A 383 11.88 -21.68 7.15
C THR A 383 13.31 -22.17 6.99
N GLU A 384 14.26 -21.65 7.77
CA GLU A 384 15.66 -22.08 7.76
C GLU A 384 15.81 -23.55 8.16
N LEU A 385 15.23 -23.94 9.31
CA LEU A 385 15.28 -25.32 9.80
C LEU A 385 14.67 -26.31 8.79
N TYR A 386 13.61 -25.90 8.10
CA TYR A 386 12.98 -26.69 7.03
C TYR A 386 13.87 -26.79 5.79
N ARG A 387 14.54 -25.70 5.38
CA ARG A 387 15.46 -25.70 4.23
C ARG A 387 16.69 -26.58 4.47
N GLU A 388 17.19 -26.63 5.71
CA GLU A 388 18.34 -27.48 6.07
C GLU A 388 18.00 -28.97 6.01
N ASN A 389 16.89 -29.35 6.65
CA ASN A 389 16.38 -30.70 6.60
C ASN A 389 14.85 -30.63 6.62
N PRO A 390 14.15 -30.94 5.52
CA PRO A 390 12.70 -30.84 5.48
C PRO A 390 11.99 -32.03 6.12
N PHE A 391 12.71 -33.13 6.43
CA PHE A 391 12.13 -34.38 6.90
C PHE A 391 12.75 -34.86 8.22
N VAL A 392 12.10 -35.81 8.88
CA VAL A 392 12.68 -36.54 10.02
C VAL A 392 13.64 -37.58 9.44
N SER A 393 14.96 -37.32 9.49
CA SER A 393 15.93 -38.32 9.02
C SER A 393 15.99 -39.49 9.99
N VAL A 394 15.68 -40.69 9.49
CA VAL A 394 15.74 -41.97 10.25
C VAL A 394 17.19 -42.40 10.52
N LEU A 395 18.16 -41.79 9.84
CA LEU A 395 19.59 -42.04 10.01
C LEU A 395 20.29 -40.72 10.35
N PRO A 396 21.00 -40.62 11.50
CA PRO A 396 21.87 -39.49 11.74
C PRO A 396 23.02 -39.57 10.71
N GLU A 397 23.05 -38.63 9.75
CA GLU A 397 24.25 -38.45 8.93
C GLU A 397 25.40 -38.10 9.85
N VAL A 398 26.40 -39.00 9.93
CA VAL A 398 27.58 -38.84 10.77
C VAL A 398 28.34 -37.60 10.28
N GLY A 399 28.34 -36.53 11.08
CA GLY A 399 29.20 -35.36 10.86
C GLY A 399 28.49 -34.02 10.60
N ARG A 400 27.15 -33.95 10.51
CA ARG A 400 26.42 -32.66 10.48
C ARG A 400 25.75 -32.38 11.84
N PRO A 401 26.05 -31.26 12.53
CA PRO A 401 25.31 -30.87 13.72
C PRO A 401 23.85 -30.59 13.36
N ASP A 402 22.93 -31.29 14.02
CA ASP A 402 21.50 -31.13 13.80
C ASP A 402 20.99 -29.90 14.58
N ARG A 403 21.01 -28.71 13.95
CA ARG A 403 20.51 -27.45 14.54
C ARG A 403 19.10 -27.63 15.10
N ARG A 404 18.27 -28.49 14.49
CA ARG A 404 16.91 -28.79 14.95
C ARG A 404 16.88 -29.30 16.40
N ARG A 405 17.88 -30.07 16.84
CA ARG A 405 17.93 -30.60 18.22
C ARG A 405 18.07 -29.49 19.26
N VAL A 406 18.77 -28.42 18.92
CA VAL A 406 18.96 -27.26 19.80
C VAL A 406 17.63 -26.56 20.04
N TYR A 407 16.83 -26.41 18.98
CA TYR A 407 15.52 -25.75 19.01
C TYR A 407 14.37 -26.66 19.48
N TRP A 408 14.57 -27.98 19.51
CA TRP A 408 13.53 -28.95 19.84
C TRP A 408 12.66 -28.61 21.07
N PRO A 409 13.22 -28.18 22.21
CA PRO A 409 12.43 -27.88 23.40
C PRO A 409 11.41 -26.74 23.19
N VAL A 410 11.74 -25.75 22.34
CA VAL A 410 10.89 -24.58 22.09
C VAL A 410 9.92 -24.79 20.93
N LEU A 411 10.25 -25.66 19.95
CA LEU A 411 9.37 -25.93 18.80
C LEU A 411 8.03 -26.54 19.21
N SER A 412 7.98 -27.39 20.25
CA SER A 412 6.71 -27.93 20.77
C SER A 412 5.84 -26.82 21.38
N SER A 413 6.41 -25.94 22.20
CA SER A 413 5.71 -24.78 22.76
C SER A 413 5.22 -23.83 21.66
N LEU A 414 6.05 -23.58 20.65
CA LEU A 414 5.68 -22.74 19.51
C LEU A 414 4.49 -23.32 18.73
N ARG A 415 4.46 -24.64 18.47
CA ARG A 415 3.29 -25.30 17.87
C ARG A 415 2.01 -25.06 18.69
N ARG A 416 2.09 -25.21 20.02
CA ARG A 416 0.96 -24.93 20.91
C ARG A 416 0.48 -23.49 20.81
N ILE A 417 1.39 -22.52 20.71
CA ILE A 417 1.06 -21.09 20.53
C ILE A 417 0.40 -20.86 19.17
N MET A 418 1.01 -21.34 18.07
CA MET A 418 0.47 -21.19 16.73
C MET A 418 -0.94 -21.78 16.60
N ILE A 419 -1.18 -22.94 17.21
CA ILE A 419 -2.50 -23.59 17.22
C ILE A 419 -3.49 -22.84 18.13
N SER A 420 -3.05 -22.28 19.27
CA SER A 420 -3.93 -21.60 20.22
C SER A 420 -4.26 -20.15 19.82
N ARG A 421 -3.49 -19.56 18.91
CA ARG A 421 -3.62 -18.15 18.51
C ARG A 421 -3.87 -17.97 17.01
N MET A 422 -4.10 -19.05 16.27
CA MET A 422 -4.33 -18.99 14.82
C MET A 422 -5.30 -17.87 14.46
N ALA A 423 -4.87 -16.95 13.59
CA ALA A 423 -5.72 -15.86 13.15
C ALA A 423 -6.88 -16.37 12.30
N LYS A 424 -7.94 -15.55 12.21
CA LYS A 424 -9.14 -15.88 11.45
C LYS A 424 -8.82 -15.97 9.94
N PRO A 425 -9.15 -17.09 9.27
CA PRO A 425 -9.05 -17.23 7.82
C PRO A 425 -10.17 -16.44 7.11
N GLU A 426 -9.93 -16.00 5.87
CA GLU A 426 -10.91 -15.21 5.10
C GLU A 426 -12.20 -15.98 4.77
N GLU A 427 -12.16 -17.31 4.87
CA GLU A 427 -13.24 -18.23 4.56
C GLU A 427 -14.33 -18.35 5.62
N VAL A 428 -14.10 -17.83 6.83
CA VAL A 428 -15.01 -17.98 7.97
C VAL A 428 -15.85 -16.73 8.13
N LEU A 429 -17.15 -16.83 7.84
CA LEU A 429 -18.09 -15.71 7.87
C LEU A 429 -18.83 -15.59 9.19
N VAL A 430 -19.07 -16.71 9.88
CA VAL A 430 -19.80 -16.76 11.15
C VAL A 430 -18.82 -16.59 12.29
N VAL A 431 -18.96 -15.52 13.06
CA VAL A 431 -18.08 -15.18 14.18
C VAL A 431 -18.87 -14.67 15.37
N GLU A 432 -18.26 -14.74 16.54
CA GLU A 432 -18.72 -14.07 17.74
C GLU A 432 -18.33 -12.58 17.67
N ASN A 433 -19.30 -11.67 17.79
CA ASN A 433 -19.02 -10.23 17.90
C ASN A 433 -18.57 -9.85 19.32
N GLU A 434 -18.23 -8.57 19.52
CA GLU A 434 -17.83 -8.04 20.83
C GLU A 434 -18.93 -8.17 21.91
N GLN A 435 -20.19 -8.31 21.49
CA GLN A 435 -21.35 -8.51 22.36
C GLN A 435 -21.58 -9.98 22.72
N GLY A 436 -20.78 -10.92 22.19
CA GLY A 436 -20.95 -12.35 22.42
C GLY A 436 -22.08 -12.98 21.61
N GLU A 437 -22.52 -12.33 20.52
CA GLU A 437 -23.55 -12.81 19.62
C GLU A 437 -22.92 -13.42 18.36
N VAL A 438 -23.55 -14.47 17.83
CA VAL A 438 -23.10 -15.12 16.59
C VAL A 438 -23.62 -14.33 15.40
N VAL A 439 -22.73 -13.62 14.71
CA VAL A 439 -23.06 -12.74 13.58
C VAL A 439 -22.30 -13.12 12.32
N ARG A 440 -22.76 -12.60 11.18
CA ARG A 440 -22.07 -12.69 9.90
C ARG A 440 -21.18 -11.48 9.65
N GLU A 441 -19.91 -11.72 9.35
CA GLU A 441 -18.92 -10.68 9.03
C GLU A 441 -18.47 -10.75 7.55
N PHE A 442 -18.55 -9.63 6.82
CA PHE A 442 -18.22 -9.53 5.39
C PHE A 442 -16.92 -8.78 5.07
N MET A 443 -16.38 -8.02 6.03
CA MET A 443 -15.24 -7.14 5.78
C MET A 443 -13.93 -7.93 5.84
N LYS A 444 -13.12 -7.78 4.79
CA LYS A 444 -11.77 -8.35 4.73
C LYS A 444 -10.79 -7.35 5.34
N ASP A 445 -10.40 -7.57 6.58
CA ASP A 445 -9.25 -6.88 7.16
C ASP A 445 -7.96 -7.47 6.56
N THR A 446 -7.30 -6.70 5.70
CA THR A 446 -6.09 -7.11 4.99
C THR A 446 -4.94 -7.47 5.93
N ASP A 447 -4.86 -6.81 7.08
CA ASP A 447 -3.80 -7.05 8.06
C ASP A 447 -4.02 -8.38 8.79
N SER A 448 -5.26 -8.67 9.21
CA SER A 448 -5.63 -9.97 9.76
C SER A 448 -5.37 -11.14 8.79
N VAL A 449 -5.62 -10.94 7.48
CA VAL A 449 -5.35 -11.94 6.44
C VAL A 449 -3.85 -12.15 6.25
N ALA A 450 -3.05 -11.09 6.30
CA ALA A 450 -1.59 -11.19 6.23
C ALA A 450 -1.04 -11.97 7.45
N LEU A 451 -1.55 -11.67 8.65
CA LEU A 451 -1.23 -12.40 9.87
C LEU A 451 -1.56 -13.89 9.76
N TYR A 452 -2.78 -14.24 9.31
CA TYR A 452 -3.17 -15.63 9.07
C TYR A 452 -2.22 -16.36 8.10
N LYS A 453 -1.84 -15.72 7.00
CA LYS A 453 -0.91 -16.30 6.03
C LYS A 453 0.45 -16.61 6.65
N SER A 454 1.01 -15.68 7.42
CA SER A 454 2.30 -15.88 8.10
C SER A 454 2.22 -16.97 9.18
N MET A 455 1.16 -16.98 10.00
CA MET A 455 0.94 -18.05 10.99
C MET A 455 0.79 -19.43 10.35
N ARG A 456 0.02 -19.50 9.26
CA ARG A 456 -0.18 -20.71 8.48
C ARG A 456 1.14 -21.23 7.94
N GLU A 457 1.96 -20.38 7.33
CA GLU A 457 3.27 -20.76 6.80
C GLU A 457 4.18 -21.31 7.91
N THR A 458 4.28 -20.61 9.04
CA THR A 458 5.06 -21.06 10.20
C THR A 458 4.59 -22.42 10.73
N LEU A 459 3.26 -22.59 10.88
CA LEU A 459 2.70 -23.86 11.36
C LEU A 459 2.90 -25.00 10.34
N VAL A 460 2.83 -24.72 9.04
CA VAL A 460 3.13 -25.69 7.98
C VAL A 460 4.58 -26.15 8.06
N TYR A 461 5.54 -25.24 8.24
CA TYR A 461 6.94 -25.64 8.45
C TYR A 461 7.12 -26.49 9.71
N LEU A 462 6.53 -26.06 10.83
CA LEU A 462 6.55 -26.83 12.07
C LEU A 462 5.93 -28.23 11.91
N THR A 463 4.89 -28.36 11.09
CA THR A 463 4.24 -29.64 10.78
C THR A 463 5.16 -30.56 9.99
N HIS A 464 5.91 -30.04 9.00
CA HIS A 464 6.89 -30.87 8.29
C HIS A 464 8.05 -31.31 9.19
N LEU A 465 8.51 -30.44 10.10
CA LEU A 465 9.60 -30.76 11.02
C LEU A 465 9.24 -31.87 12.02
N ASP A 466 7.97 -31.92 12.44
CA ASP A 466 7.40 -33.02 13.24
C ASP A 466 5.87 -33.09 13.08
N PRO A 467 5.36 -33.96 12.19
CA PRO A 467 3.93 -34.09 11.96
C PRO A 467 3.22 -34.80 13.12
N VAL A 468 3.91 -35.71 13.81
CA VAL A 468 3.37 -36.51 14.92
C VAL A 468 3.08 -35.61 16.12
N GLU A 469 4.01 -34.72 16.45
CA GLU A 469 3.80 -33.76 17.54
C GLU A 469 2.67 -32.77 17.21
N THR A 470 2.56 -32.34 15.95
CA THR A 470 1.48 -31.46 15.51
C THR A 470 0.12 -32.15 15.64
N GLU A 471 -0.01 -33.38 15.15
CA GLU A 471 -1.22 -34.20 15.30
C GLU A 471 -1.57 -34.41 16.79
N ARG A 472 -0.57 -34.71 17.63
CA ARG A 472 -0.76 -34.90 19.08
C ARG A 472 -1.32 -33.65 19.74
N VAL A 473 -0.74 -32.48 19.48
CA VAL A 473 -1.18 -31.21 20.08
C VAL A 473 -2.61 -30.85 19.65
N ILE A 474 -2.93 -31.00 18.36
CA ILE A 474 -4.28 -30.74 17.84
C ILE A 474 -5.28 -31.71 18.48
N THR A 475 -4.96 -33.00 18.52
CA THR A 475 -5.84 -34.03 19.10
C THR A 475 -6.07 -33.80 20.59
N GLU A 476 -5.02 -33.46 21.34
CA GLU A 476 -5.12 -33.11 22.76
C GLU A 476 -6.08 -31.92 22.96
N LYS A 477 -5.95 -30.86 22.17
CA LYS A 477 -6.83 -29.69 22.25
C LYS A 477 -8.26 -29.98 21.83
N LEU A 478 -8.45 -30.83 20.83
CA LEU A 478 -9.78 -31.23 20.37
C LEU A 478 -10.51 -32.03 21.45
N LEU A 479 -9.81 -32.96 22.13
CA LEU A 479 -10.37 -33.69 23.26
C LEU A 479 -10.76 -32.76 24.42
N ARG A 480 -9.99 -31.71 24.68
CA ARG A 480 -10.33 -30.67 25.67
C ARG A 480 -11.56 -29.81 25.28
N GLN A 481 -11.90 -29.74 24.00
CA GLN A 481 -13.18 -29.14 23.54
C GLN A 481 -14.35 -30.10 23.80
N VAL A 482 -14.13 -31.41 23.61
CA VAL A 482 -15.16 -32.46 23.78
C VAL A 482 -15.49 -32.70 25.26
N ASP A 483 -14.48 -32.78 26.13
CA ASP A 483 -14.68 -32.96 27.57
C ASP A 483 -15.20 -31.70 28.29
N GLY A 484 -15.13 -30.55 27.63
CA GLY A 484 -15.61 -29.26 28.12
C GLY A 484 -14.61 -28.43 28.92
N SER A 485 -13.38 -28.91 29.12
CA SER A 485 -12.34 -28.21 29.92
C SER A 485 -11.87 -26.90 29.30
N GLU A 486 -11.75 -26.84 27.97
CA GLU A 486 -11.36 -25.63 27.22
C GLU A 486 -12.46 -25.15 26.25
N TRP A 487 -13.69 -25.63 26.40
CA TRP A 487 -14.79 -25.31 25.49
C TRP A 487 -15.10 -23.81 25.45
N SER A 488 -14.91 -23.20 24.29
CA SER A 488 -15.46 -21.89 23.93
C SER A 488 -15.56 -21.77 22.41
N TRP A 489 -16.43 -20.89 21.91
CA TRP A 489 -16.56 -20.65 20.47
C TRP A 489 -15.25 -20.19 19.85
N LYS A 490 -14.55 -19.28 20.53
CA LYS A 490 -13.21 -18.83 20.17
C LYS A 490 -12.20 -19.97 20.10
N ASN A 491 -12.07 -20.78 21.14
CA ASN A 491 -11.05 -21.85 21.17
C ASN A 491 -11.31 -22.94 20.12
N LEU A 492 -12.57 -23.37 19.94
CA LEU A 492 -12.91 -24.33 18.91
C LEU A 492 -12.59 -23.77 17.52
N SER A 493 -12.96 -22.50 17.27
CA SER A 493 -12.74 -21.87 15.97
C SER A 493 -11.26 -21.73 15.66
N THR A 494 -10.46 -21.20 16.58
CA THR A 494 -9.01 -21.10 16.44
C THR A 494 -8.35 -22.46 16.20
N LEU A 495 -8.79 -23.50 16.92
CA LEU A 495 -8.31 -24.87 16.70
C LEU A 495 -8.63 -25.35 15.29
N CYS A 496 -9.87 -25.19 14.82
CA CYS A 496 -10.29 -25.62 13.50
C CYS A 496 -9.61 -24.81 12.38
N TRP A 497 -9.35 -23.52 12.60
CA TRP A 497 -8.55 -22.69 11.70
C TRP A 497 -7.13 -23.23 11.56
N ALA A 498 -6.51 -23.63 12.68
CA ALA A 498 -5.20 -24.26 12.68
C ALA A 498 -5.20 -25.61 11.95
N VAL A 499 -6.23 -26.45 12.17
CA VAL A 499 -6.43 -27.70 11.42
C VAL A 499 -6.49 -27.41 9.92
N GLY A 500 -7.37 -26.50 9.47
CA GLY A 500 -7.47 -26.17 8.05
C GLY A 500 -6.19 -25.58 7.47
N SER A 501 -5.41 -24.82 8.26
CA SER A 501 -4.20 -24.15 7.79
C SER A 501 -3.08 -25.12 7.36
N ILE A 502 -3.00 -26.30 7.99
CA ILE A 502 -1.99 -27.33 7.73
C ILE A 502 -2.37 -28.31 6.61
N SER A 503 -3.47 -28.04 5.89
CA SER A 503 -3.88 -28.86 4.74
C SER A 503 -2.75 -29.04 3.73
N GLY A 504 -2.46 -30.30 3.37
CA GLY A 504 -1.38 -30.67 2.46
C GLY A 504 0.02 -30.75 3.09
N ALA A 505 0.20 -30.44 4.37
CA ALA A 505 1.52 -30.55 5.04
C ALA A 505 1.89 -31.99 5.46
N MET A 506 0.90 -32.89 5.54
CA MET A 506 1.10 -34.30 5.84
C MET A 506 1.09 -35.14 4.55
N ASN A 507 1.65 -36.36 4.59
CA ASN A 507 1.45 -37.32 3.51
C ASN A 507 -0.03 -37.75 3.43
N GLU A 508 -0.44 -38.41 2.34
CA GLU A 508 -1.85 -38.75 2.11
C GLU A 508 -2.42 -39.74 3.14
N ASP A 509 -1.63 -40.71 3.58
CA ASP A 509 -2.09 -41.74 4.52
C ASP A 509 -2.28 -41.21 5.95
N ASP A 510 -1.35 -40.36 6.41
CA ASP A 510 -1.40 -39.70 7.72
C ASP A 510 -2.47 -38.61 7.72
N GLU A 511 -2.57 -37.79 6.66
CA GLU A 511 -3.66 -36.82 6.51
C GLU A 511 -5.03 -37.51 6.55
N ARG A 512 -5.18 -38.64 5.85
CA ARG A 512 -6.42 -39.42 5.89
C ARG A 512 -6.76 -39.87 7.32
N ARG A 513 -5.80 -40.43 8.06
CA ARG A 513 -6.03 -40.90 9.44
C ARG A 513 -6.41 -39.73 10.36
N PHE A 514 -5.64 -38.65 10.29
CA PHE A 514 -5.84 -37.44 11.06
C PHE A 514 -7.23 -36.83 10.82
N ILE A 515 -7.62 -36.65 9.56
CA ILE A 515 -8.91 -36.00 9.21
C ILE A 515 -10.11 -36.86 9.59
N VAL A 516 -10.01 -38.18 9.48
CA VAL A 516 -11.08 -39.08 9.96
C VAL A 516 -11.28 -38.91 11.46
N VAL A 517 -10.21 -38.78 12.25
CA VAL A 517 -10.30 -38.53 13.70
C VAL A 517 -10.94 -37.16 13.96
N VAL A 518 -10.40 -36.09 13.37
CA VAL A 518 -10.90 -34.72 13.61
C VAL A 518 -12.39 -34.59 13.29
N ILE A 519 -12.82 -35.06 12.12
CA ILE A 519 -14.21 -34.93 11.70
C ILE A 519 -15.13 -35.76 12.59
N ARG A 520 -14.72 -36.98 12.98
CA ARG A 520 -15.52 -37.82 13.87
C ARG A 520 -15.75 -37.14 15.22
N GLU A 521 -14.70 -36.57 15.82
CA GLU A 521 -14.83 -35.87 17.10
C GLU A 521 -15.66 -34.58 16.97
N LEU A 522 -15.52 -33.81 15.88
CA LEU A 522 -16.33 -32.62 15.63
C LEU A 522 -17.82 -32.94 15.39
N LEU A 523 -18.11 -34.02 14.66
CA LEU A 523 -19.50 -34.50 14.48
C LEU A 523 -20.08 -34.96 15.81
N GLY A 524 -19.31 -35.72 16.59
CA GLY A 524 -19.69 -36.07 17.96
C GLY A 524 -19.99 -34.81 18.79
N LEU A 525 -19.13 -33.80 18.75
CA LEU A 525 -19.32 -32.53 19.46
C LEU A 525 -20.61 -31.81 19.03
N CYS A 526 -20.94 -31.83 17.74
CA CYS A 526 -22.17 -31.24 17.19
C CYS A 526 -23.44 -31.94 17.72
N GLU A 527 -23.38 -33.25 17.92
CA GLU A 527 -24.48 -34.02 18.51
C GLU A 527 -24.63 -33.77 20.02
N HIS A 528 -23.52 -33.63 20.74
CA HIS A 528 -23.52 -33.42 22.20
C HIS A 528 -23.93 -32.00 22.61
N LYS A 529 -23.54 -30.98 21.85
CA LYS A 529 -23.82 -29.57 22.21
C LYS A 529 -25.27 -29.20 21.87
N GLN A 530 -25.96 -28.60 22.85
CA GLN A 530 -27.33 -28.10 22.70
C GLN A 530 -27.34 -26.60 22.37
N GLY A 531 -28.42 -26.12 21.76
CA GLY A 531 -28.58 -24.71 21.35
C GLY A 531 -28.20 -24.47 19.89
N LYS A 532 -28.94 -23.59 19.21
CA LYS A 532 -28.73 -23.28 17.79
C LYS A 532 -27.37 -22.65 17.55
N ASP A 533 -26.96 -21.70 18.39
CA ASP A 533 -25.70 -20.97 18.26
C ASP A 533 -24.48 -21.91 18.38
N ASN A 534 -24.50 -22.80 19.38
CA ASN A 534 -23.45 -23.82 19.54
C ASN A 534 -23.36 -24.74 18.32
N LYS A 535 -24.50 -25.18 17.79
CA LYS A 535 -24.55 -26.03 16.59
C LYS A 535 -24.09 -25.28 15.34
N ALA A 536 -24.44 -24.00 15.20
CA ALA A 536 -23.99 -23.15 14.10
C ALA A 536 -22.46 -23.00 14.11
N ILE A 537 -21.85 -22.73 15.26
CA ILE A 537 -20.39 -22.62 15.40
C ILE A 537 -19.68 -23.96 15.12
N VAL A 538 -20.20 -25.08 15.61
CA VAL A 538 -19.60 -26.40 15.33
C VAL A 538 -19.76 -26.77 13.85
N ALA A 539 -20.95 -26.56 13.27
CA ALA A 539 -21.19 -26.80 11.85
C ALA A 539 -20.31 -25.93 10.95
N ALA A 540 -20.14 -24.65 11.30
CA ALA A 540 -19.22 -23.73 10.64
C ALA A 540 -17.80 -24.31 10.63
N ASN A 541 -17.29 -24.70 11.79
CA ASN A 541 -15.95 -25.27 11.89
C ASN A 541 -15.78 -26.58 11.10
N ILE A 542 -16.78 -27.46 11.10
CA ILE A 542 -16.79 -28.67 10.25
C ILE A 542 -16.74 -28.30 8.77
N MET A 543 -17.60 -27.38 8.32
CA MET A 543 -17.65 -26.92 6.92
C MET A 543 -16.32 -26.31 6.48
N TYR A 544 -15.70 -25.48 7.32
CA TYR A 544 -14.39 -24.91 7.05
C TYR A 544 -13.32 -26.00 6.93
N VAL A 545 -13.19 -26.89 7.93
CA VAL A 545 -12.18 -27.97 7.89
C VAL A 545 -12.36 -28.82 6.64
N VAL A 546 -13.57 -29.31 6.38
CA VAL A 546 -13.83 -30.15 5.20
C VAL A 546 -13.51 -29.42 3.89
N GLY A 547 -13.86 -28.14 3.77
CA GLY A 547 -13.54 -27.32 2.60
C GLY A 547 -12.03 -27.14 2.35
N GLN A 548 -11.20 -27.24 3.39
CA GLN A 548 -9.74 -27.11 3.27
C GLN A 548 -9.04 -28.40 2.82
N TYR A 549 -9.70 -29.58 2.85
CA TYR A 549 -9.07 -30.88 2.53
C TYR A 549 -9.60 -31.53 1.23
N PRO A 550 -9.46 -30.88 0.06
CA PRO A 550 -9.96 -31.43 -1.20
C PRO A 550 -9.22 -32.69 -1.66
N ARG A 551 -7.98 -32.93 -1.20
CA ARG A 551 -7.24 -34.17 -1.50
C ARG A 551 -7.96 -35.39 -0.92
N PHE A 552 -8.30 -35.32 0.37
CA PHE A 552 -9.11 -36.33 1.06
C PHE A 552 -10.48 -36.52 0.38
N LEU A 553 -11.19 -35.43 0.09
CA LEU A 553 -12.51 -35.51 -0.56
C LEU A 553 -12.47 -36.21 -1.93
N ARG A 554 -11.44 -35.94 -2.74
CA ARG A 554 -11.27 -36.58 -4.05
C ARG A 554 -11.00 -38.07 -3.97
N ALA A 555 -10.36 -38.54 -2.91
CA ALA A 555 -10.06 -39.97 -2.70
C ALA A 555 -11.24 -40.76 -2.12
N HIS A 556 -12.20 -40.09 -1.47
CA HIS A 556 -13.28 -40.73 -0.71
C HIS A 556 -14.66 -40.28 -1.20
N TRP A 557 -15.11 -40.83 -2.34
CA TRP A 557 -16.39 -40.45 -2.97
C TRP A 557 -17.59 -40.48 -2.03
N ARG A 558 -17.82 -41.58 -1.31
CA ARG A 558 -18.96 -41.69 -0.37
C ARG A 558 -18.96 -40.57 0.65
N PHE A 559 -17.79 -40.19 1.13
CA PHE A 559 -17.64 -39.10 2.08
C PHE A 559 -17.93 -37.74 1.42
N LEU A 560 -17.38 -37.48 0.24
CA LEU A 560 -17.67 -36.28 -0.54
C LEU A 560 -19.18 -36.12 -0.82
N LYS A 561 -19.86 -37.19 -1.26
CA LYS A 561 -21.32 -37.17 -1.50
C LYS A 561 -22.09 -36.84 -0.22
N THR A 562 -21.74 -37.46 0.91
CA THR A 562 -22.37 -37.18 2.21
C THR A 562 -22.17 -35.73 2.66
N VAL A 563 -20.95 -35.20 2.53
CA VAL A 563 -20.66 -33.79 2.86
C VAL A 563 -21.52 -32.85 2.02
N VAL A 564 -21.57 -33.06 0.69
CA VAL A 564 -22.33 -32.18 -0.21
C VAL A 564 -23.83 -32.24 0.10
N ASN A 565 -24.37 -33.41 0.37
CA ASN A 565 -25.77 -33.54 0.81
C ASN A 565 -26.02 -32.80 2.14
N LYS A 566 -25.07 -32.82 3.07
CA LYS A 566 -25.18 -32.06 4.32
C LYS A 566 -25.09 -30.55 4.08
N LEU A 567 -24.29 -30.09 3.12
CA LEU A 567 -24.28 -28.68 2.71
C LEU A 567 -25.63 -28.27 2.15
N PHE A 568 -26.29 -29.13 1.35
CA PHE A 568 -27.65 -28.86 0.87
C PHE A 568 -28.65 -28.79 2.03
N GLU A 569 -28.53 -29.64 3.05
CA GLU A 569 -29.34 -29.52 4.27
C GLU A 569 -29.11 -28.18 4.98
N PHE A 570 -27.85 -27.74 5.12
CA PHE A 570 -27.51 -26.45 5.74
C PHE A 570 -27.94 -25.23 4.91
N MET A 571 -28.21 -25.39 3.62
CA MET A 571 -28.83 -24.34 2.80
C MET A 571 -30.28 -24.05 3.21
N HIS A 572 -30.91 -24.93 3.99
CA HIS A 572 -32.24 -24.73 4.59
C HIS A 572 -32.19 -24.27 6.06
N GLU A 573 -31.00 -24.09 6.64
CA GLU A 573 -30.88 -23.64 8.03
C GLU A 573 -31.19 -22.14 8.13
N THR A 574 -32.05 -21.79 9.08
CA THR A 574 -32.53 -20.42 9.33
C THR A 574 -31.56 -19.56 10.13
N HIS A 575 -30.54 -20.15 10.75
CA HIS A 575 -29.55 -19.42 11.52
C HIS A 575 -28.67 -18.54 10.60
N GLU A 576 -28.49 -17.28 11.00
CA GLU A 576 -27.73 -16.31 10.22
C GLU A 576 -26.30 -16.82 9.92
N GLY A 577 -25.86 -16.63 8.67
CA GLY A 577 -24.53 -16.97 8.18
C GLY A 577 -24.28 -18.46 7.87
N VAL A 578 -25.12 -19.39 8.36
CA VAL A 578 -24.95 -20.83 8.09
C VAL A 578 -25.16 -21.14 6.61
N GLN A 579 -26.22 -20.60 5.99
CA GLN A 579 -26.49 -20.78 4.55
C GLN A 579 -25.35 -20.24 3.68
N ASP A 580 -24.77 -19.09 4.06
CA ASP A 580 -23.66 -18.48 3.32
C ASP A 580 -22.42 -19.35 3.41
N MET A 581 -22.12 -19.85 4.61
CA MET A 581 -21.00 -20.75 4.80
C MET A 581 -21.19 -22.08 4.07
N ALA A 582 -22.43 -22.58 3.97
CA ALA A 582 -22.75 -23.75 3.18
C ALA A 582 -22.50 -23.51 1.67
N CYS A 583 -22.95 -22.36 1.15
CA CYS A 583 -22.72 -21.96 -0.24
C CYS A 583 -21.23 -21.74 -0.56
N ASP A 584 -20.51 -21.06 0.33
CA ASP A 584 -19.06 -20.77 0.20
C ASP A 584 -18.21 -22.04 0.29
N THR A 585 -18.63 -22.99 1.14
CA THR A 585 -17.99 -24.30 1.23
C THR A 585 -18.30 -25.12 -0.02
N PHE A 586 -19.55 -25.08 -0.49
CA PHE A 586 -19.98 -25.79 -1.70
C PHE A 586 -19.22 -25.31 -2.95
N ILE A 587 -19.08 -24.01 -3.18
CA ILE A 587 -18.32 -23.48 -4.33
C ILE A 587 -16.83 -23.85 -4.27
N LYS A 588 -16.22 -23.91 -3.07
CA LYS A 588 -14.84 -24.36 -2.90
C LYS A 588 -14.69 -25.84 -3.25
N ILE A 589 -15.57 -26.68 -2.74
CA ILE A 589 -15.60 -28.12 -3.05
C ILE A 589 -15.85 -28.31 -4.55
N ALA A 590 -16.81 -27.60 -5.14
CA ALA A 590 -17.09 -27.64 -6.56
C ALA A 590 -15.84 -27.29 -7.38
N ASN A 591 -15.12 -26.21 -7.04
CA ASN A 591 -13.90 -25.82 -7.73
C ASN A 591 -12.81 -26.90 -7.65
N LYS A 592 -12.55 -27.44 -6.45
CA LYS A 592 -11.43 -28.36 -6.20
C LYS A 592 -11.74 -29.82 -6.57
N CYS A 593 -13.02 -30.20 -6.61
CA CYS A 593 -13.51 -31.57 -6.85
C CYS A 593 -14.43 -31.67 -8.09
N ARG A 594 -14.48 -30.65 -8.97
CA ARG A 594 -15.36 -30.59 -10.16
C ARG A 594 -15.42 -31.87 -11.01
N ARG A 595 -14.29 -32.57 -11.17
CA ARG A 595 -14.22 -33.80 -11.97
C ARG A 595 -14.99 -34.96 -11.35
N GLN A 596 -15.02 -35.06 -10.03
CA GLN A 596 -15.73 -36.12 -9.31
C GLN A 596 -17.25 -36.05 -9.54
N PHE A 597 -17.80 -34.84 -9.76
CA PHE A 597 -19.23 -34.63 -9.97
C PHE A 597 -19.73 -35.04 -11.36
N VAL A 598 -18.88 -34.92 -12.39
CA VAL A 598 -19.23 -35.22 -13.80
C VAL A 598 -18.88 -36.65 -14.23
N GLN A 599 -17.96 -37.30 -13.51
CA GLN A 599 -17.61 -38.70 -13.77
C GLN A 599 -18.54 -39.64 -13.02
N LEU A 600 -18.85 -40.79 -13.62
CA LEU A 600 -19.58 -41.86 -12.95
C LEU A 600 -18.71 -42.47 -11.84
N GLN A 601 -19.18 -42.41 -10.60
CA GLN A 601 -18.45 -42.88 -9.43
C GLN A 601 -18.80 -44.33 -9.08
N ALA A 602 -17.89 -45.01 -8.38
CA ALA A 602 -18.08 -46.41 -8.03
C ALA A 602 -19.30 -46.61 -7.11
N GLY A 603 -20.27 -47.42 -7.56
CA GLY A 603 -21.51 -47.70 -6.84
C GLY A 603 -22.65 -46.72 -7.12
N GLU A 604 -22.47 -45.77 -8.04
CA GLU A 604 -23.52 -44.85 -8.50
C GLU A 604 -24.01 -45.28 -9.91
N VAL A 605 -25.23 -44.89 -10.26
CA VAL A 605 -25.85 -45.17 -11.57
C VAL A 605 -25.75 -44.00 -12.55
N THR A 606 -25.69 -42.78 -12.04
CA THR A 606 -25.56 -41.54 -12.80
C THR A 606 -24.50 -40.63 -12.17
N PRO A 607 -23.87 -39.73 -12.94
CA PRO A 607 -23.03 -38.67 -12.39
C PRO A 607 -23.81 -37.80 -11.41
N PHE A 608 -23.19 -37.43 -10.29
CA PHE A 608 -23.89 -36.70 -9.22
C PHE A 608 -24.36 -35.31 -9.64
N VAL A 609 -23.70 -34.67 -10.61
CA VAL A 609 -24.17 -33.39 -11.16
C VAL A 609 -25.60 -33.49 -11.74
N GLU A 610 -25.97 -34.64 -12.33
CA GLU A 610 -27.31 -34.84 -12.88
C GLU A 610 -28.37 -34.98 -11.77
N GLU A 611 -28.02 -35.63 -10.66
CA GLU A 611 -28.86 -35.69 -9.46
C GLU A 611 -29.10 -34.28 -8.88
N ILE A 612 -28.06 -33.44 -8.85
CA ILE A 612 -28.15 -32.06 -8.36
C ILE A 612 -29.03 -31.21 -9.29
N LEU A 613 -28.85 -31.32 -10.62
CA LEU A 613 -29.66 -30.58 -11.60
C LEU A 613 -31.14 -30.97 -11.54
N CYS A 614 -31.46 -32.26 -11.35
CA CYS A 614 -32.83 -32.73 -11.17
C CYS A 614 -33.51 -32.17 -9.90
N ASN A 615 -32.74 -32.01 -8.81
CA ASN A 615 -33.23 -31.53 -7.51
C ASN A 615 -32.94 -30.04 -7.28
N LEU A 616 -32.58 -29.29 -8.32
CA LEU A 616 -32.12 -27.91 -8.19
C LEU A 616 -33.14 -27.02 -7.46
N SER A 617 -34.42 -27.13 -7.81
CA SER A 617 -35.50 -26.34 -7.21
C SER A 617 -35.68 -26.60 -5.71
N SER A 618 -35.54 -27.85 -5.27
CA SER A 618 -35.65 -28.20 -3.86
C SER A 618 -34.44 -27.76 -3.05
N ILE A 619 -33.25 -27.71 -3.65
CA ILE A 619 -32.02 -27.33 -2.92
C ILE A 619 -31.97 -25.82 -2.65
N ILE A 620 -32.40 -25.00 -3.61
CA ILE A 620 -32.21 -23.54 -3.54
C ILE A 620 -33.42 -22.76 -3.00
N CYS A 621 -34.51 -23.43 -2.60
CA CYS A 621 -35.79 -22.76 -2.33
C CYS A 621 -35.77 -21.76 -1.16
N ASP A 622 -34.91 -21.99 -0.17
CA ASP A 622 -34.77 -21.12 1.01
C ASP A 622 -33.56 -20.19 0.93
N LEU A 623 -32.81 -20.22 -0.17
CA LEU A 623 -31.62 -19.41 -0.38
C LEU A 623 -31.99 -17.99 -0.84
N GLN A 624 -31.24 -17.02 -0.32
CA GLN A 624 -31.30 -15.64 -0.78
C GLN A 624 -30.69 -15.49 -2.18
N PRO A 625 -31.06 -14.46 -2.97
CA PRO A 625 -30.57 -14.29 -4.34
C PRO A 625 -29.04 -14.35 -4.49
N ALA A 626 -28.29 -13.74 -3.57
CA ALA A 626 -26.82 -13.77 -3.61
C ALA A 626 -26.25 -15.19 -3.39
N GLN A 627 -26.88 -15.99 -2.51
CA GLN A 627 -26.49 -17.38 -2.27
C GLN A 627 -26.82 -18.26 -3.48
N VAL A 628 -27.97 -18.02 -4.13
CA VAL A 628 -28.32 -18.66 -5.41
C VAL A 628 -27.26 -18.33 -6.48
N HIS A 629 -26.77 -17.10 -6.57
CA HIS A 629 -25.70 -16.73 -7.49
C HIS A 629 -24.42 -17.54 -7.24
N THR A 630 -23.99 -17.67 -5.99
CA THR A 630 -22.85 -18.51 -5.58
C THR A 630 -23.07 -19.98 -5.95
N PHE A 631 -24.29 -20.50 -5.75
CA PHE A 631 -24.64 -21.88 -6.08
C PHE A 631 -24.57 -22.17 -7.58
N TYR A 632 -25.10 -21.27 -8.42
CA TYR A 632 -25.01 -21.39 -9.88
C TYR A 632 -23.57 -21.25 -10.38
N GLU A 633 -22.76 -20.39 -9.76
CA GLU A 633 -21.33 -20.31 -10.05
C GLU A 633 -20.64 -21.65 -9.76
N ALA A 634 -20.94 -22.29 -8.62
CA ALA A 634 -20.42 -23.61 -8.25
C ALA A 634 -20.78 -24.70 -9.27
N LEU A 635 -22.05 -24.78 -9.67
CA LEU A 635 -22.49 -25.73 -10.70
C LEU A 635 -21.83 -25.49 -12.05
N GLY A 636 -21.66 -24.23 -12.44
CA GLY A 636 -20.93 -23.89 -13.67
C GLY A 636 -19.48 -24.38 -13.65
N MET A 637 -18.81 -24.43 -12.49
CA MET A 637 -17.45 -25.02 -12.39
C MET A 637 -17.46 -26.53 -12.62
N MET A 638 -18.50 -27.24 -12.15
CA MET A 638 -18.68 -28.68 -12.36
C MET A 638 -18.95 -28.97 -13.83
N ILE A 639 -19.95 -28.31 -14.41
CA ILE A 639 -20.35 -28.49 -15.82
C ILE A 639 -19.19 -28.09 -16.75
N GLY A 640 -18.43 -27.05 -16.43
CA GLY A 640 -17.22 -26.66 -17.14
C GLY A 640 -16.12 -27.74 -17.15
N ALA A 641 -16.19 -28.73 -16.26
CA ALA A 641 -15.25 -29.86 -16.21
C ALA A 641 -15.73 -31.10 -16.99
N GLN A 642 -16.95 -31.10 -17.54
CA GLN A 642 -17.46 -32.17 -18.40
C GLN A 642 -16.65 -32.22 -19.71
N PRO A 643 -15.89 -33.30 -20.00
CA PRO A 643 -15.10 -33.40 -21.22
C PRO A 643 -15.94 -33.54 -22.49
N ASP A 644 -17.12 -34.16 -22.43
CA ASP A 644 -17.98 -34.30 -23.60
C ASP A 644 -18.81 -33.03 -23.84
N ARG A 645 -18.61 -32.40 -24.99
CA ARG A 645 -19.27 -31.14 -25.35
C ARG A 645 -20.78 -31.31 -25.52
N GLN A 646 -21.25 -32.45 -26.03
CA GLN A 646 -22.68 -32.69 -26.20
C GLN A 646 -23.37 -32.81 -24.83
N GLN A 647 -22.82 -33.63 -23.94
CA GLN A 647 -23.34 -33.73 -22.57
C GLN A 647 -23.21 -32.41 -21.81
N GLN A 648 -22.13 -31.65 -22.02
CA GLN A 648 -21.95 -30.31 -21.42
C GLN A 648 -23.07 -29.36 -21.86
N ASP A 649 -23.40 -29.31 -23.15
CA ASP A 649 -24.48 -28.48 -23.67
C ASP A 649 -25.84 -28.86 -23.07
N ILE A 650 -26.14 -30.17 -22.94
CA ILE A 650 -27.35 -30.67 -22.28
C ILE A 650 -27.41 -30.22 -20.81
N MET A 651 -26.30 -30.35 -20.09
CA MET A 651 -26.21 -29.92 -18.68
C MET A 651 -26.39 -28.40 -18.53
N ILE A 652 -25.88 -27.60 -19.46
CA ILE A 652 -26.10 -26.14 -19.50
C ILE A 652 -27.60 -25.86 -19.69
N GLU A 653 -28.25 -26.52 -20.65
CA GLU A 653 -29.70 -26.35 -20.88
C GLU A 653 -30.53 -26.72 -19.65
N GLN A 654 -30.17 -27.80 -18.94
CA GLN A 654 -30.81 -28.19 -17.68
C GLN A 654 -30.57 -27.18 -16.55
N LEU A 655 -29.33 -26.69 -16.38
CA LEU A 655 -28.99 -25.70 -15.36
C LEU A 655 -29.83 -24.43 -15.50
N PHE A 656 -30.01 -23.95 -16.73
CA PHE A 656 -30.75 -22.73 -16.99
C PHE A 656 -32.25 -22.92 -17.19
N CYS A 657 -32.80 -24.13 -17.00
CA CYS A 657 -34.22 -24.40 -17.18
C CYS A 657 -35.11 -23.48 -16.32
N LEU A 658 -34.85 -23.36 -15.00
CA LEU A 658 -35.64 -22.48 -14.12
C LEU A 658 -35.46 -20.98 -14.46
N PRO A 659 -34.24 -20.42 -14.58
CA PRO A 659 -34.07 -19.03 -14.97
C PRO A 659 -34.69 -18.69 -16.33
N ASN A 660 -34.59 -19.62 -17.29
CA ASN A 660 -35.14 -19.42 -18.63
C ASN A 660 -36.66 -19.43 -18.64
N GLN A 661 -37.34 -20.25 -17.83
CA GLN A 661 -38.80 -20.20 -17.72
C GLN A 661 -39.29 -18.83 -17.23
N VAL A 662 -38.62 -18.25 -16.23
CA VAL A 662 -38.95 -16.92 -15.71
C VAL A 662 -38.62 -15.84 -16.75
N TRP A 663 -37.46 -15.94 -17.40
CA TRP A 663 -37.05 -15.04 -18.49
C TRP A 663 -38.07 -15.02 -19.62
N ASP A 664 -38.43 -16.20 -20.16
CA ASP A 664 -39.38 -16.33 -21.27
C ASP A 664 -40.76 -15.78 -20.90
N GLY A 665 -41.21 -16.00 -19.65
CA GLY A 665 -42.45 -15.41 -19.13
C GLY A 665 -42.42 -13.88 -19.13
N ILE A 666 -41.34 -13.27 -18.66
CA ILE A 666 -41.17 -11.81 -18.67
C ILE A 666 -41.10 -11.28 -20.10
N ILE A 667 -40.36 -11.93 -21.00
CA ILE A 667 -40.26 -11.53 -22.41
C ILE A 667 -41.63 -11.60 -23.09
N GLN A 668 -42.41 -12.66 -22.85
CA GLN A 668 -43.75 -12.80 -23.41
C GLN A 668 -44.71 -11.72 -22.89
N MET A 669 -44.63 -11.38 -21.59
CA MET A 669 -45.40 -10.29 -21.00
C MET A 669 -45.00 -8.93 -21.60
N ALA A 670 -43.70 -8.66 -21.74
CA ALA A 670 -43.19 -7.42 -22.34
C ALA A 670 -43.57 -7.29 -23.82
N ALA A 671 -43.60 -8.40 -24.57
CA ALA A 671 -44.04 -8.41 -25.96
C ALA A 671 -45.53 -8.07 -26.12
N GLN A 672 -46.36 -8.38 -25.12
CA GLN A 672 -47.78 -8.03 -25.11
C GLN A 672 -48.04 -6.62 -24.56
N ASN A 673 -47.32 -6.23 -23.51
CA ASN A 673 -47.43 -4.93 -22.87
C ASN A 673 -46.05 -4.46 -22.38
N VAL A 674 -45.48 -3.47 -23.07
CA VAL A 674 -44.18 -2.88 -22.72
C VAL A 674 -44.22 -2.17 -21.35
N GLU A 675 -45.38 -1.69 -20.90
CA GLU A 675 -45.52 -1.04 -19.59
C GLU A 675 -45.25 -2.00 -18.42
N SER A 676 -45.32 -3.33 -18.63
CA SER A 676 -44.93 -4.31 -17.61
C SER A 676 -43.47 -4.17 -17.16
N LEU A 677 -42.60 -3.60 -18.00
CA LEU A 677 -41.20 -3.31 -17.68
C LEU A 677 -41.03 -2.08 -16.76
N GLN A 678 -42.11 -1.36 -16.46
CA GLN A 678 -42.15 -0.27 -15.48
C GLN A 678 -42.51 -0.77 -14.07
N GLU A 679 -42.86 -2.04 -13.92
CA GLU A 679 -43.12 -2.64 -12.61
C GLU A 679 -41.79 -2.92 -11.85
N PRO A 680 -41.61 -2.38 -10.63
CA PRO A 680 -40.35 -2.55 -9.89
C PRO A 680 -39.94 -4.00 -9.66
N ASP A 681 -40.90 -4.90 -9.45
CA ASP A 681 -40.63 -6.30 -9.15
C ASP A 681 -40.16 -7.07 -10.40
N THR A 682 -40.74 -6.79 -11.57
CA THR A 682 -40.28 -7.33 -12.87
C THR A 682 -38.83 -6.95 -13.15
N VAL A 683 -38.47 -5.67 -12.93
CA VAL A 683 -37.10 -5.18 -13.13
C VAL A 683 -36.11 -5.78 -12.13
N ARG A 684 -36.52 -5.94 -10.86
CA ARG A 684 -35.71 -6.64 -9.84
C ARG A 684 -35.48 -8.10 -10.21
N GLN A 685 -36.51 -8.80 -10.68
CA GLN A 685 -36.40 -10.19 -11.13
C GLN A 685 -35.43 -10.30 -12.32
N LEU A 686 -35.52 -9.42 -13.32
CA LEU A 686 -34.57 -9.35 -14.43
C LEU A 686 -33.13 -9.16 -13.94
N SER A 687 -32.91 -8.26 -12.97
CA SER A 687 -31.59 -8.04 -12.40
C SER A 687 -31.04 -9.28 -11.69
N VAL A 688 -31.87 -9.99 -10.93
CA VAL A 688 -31.50 -11.26 -10.28
C VAL A 688 -31.16 -12.33 -11.32
N LEU A 689 -31.96 -12.48 -12.37
CA LEU A 689 -31.73 -13.44 -13.45
C LEU A 689 -30.42 -13.17 -14.20
N LEU A 690 -30.13 -11.91 -14.52
CA LEU A 690 -28.89 -11.53 -15.18
C LEU A 690 -27.67 -11.80 -14.30
N ARG A 691 -27.76 -11.50 -13.00
CA ARG A 691 -26.68 -11.84 -12.05
C ARG A 691 -26.43 -13.35 -11.95
N THR A 692 -27.49 -14.16 -11.94
CA THR A 692 -27.36 -15.63 -12.01
C THR A 692 -26.60 -16.05 -13.27
N ASN A 693 -26.93 -15.45 -14.42
CA ASN A 693 -26.22 -15.68 -15.68
C ASN A 693 -24.75 -15.22 -15.61
N VAL A 694 -24.45 -14.07 -15.01
CA VAL A 694 -23.07 -13.57 -14.81
C VAL A 694 -22.25 -14.55 -13.98
N SER A 695 -22.80 -15.01 -12.85
CA SER A 695 -22.16 -15.98 -11.95
C SER A 695 -21.87 -17.31 -12.65
N ALA A 696 -22.84 -17.88 -13.35
CA ALA A 696 -22.63 -19.12 -14.10
C ALA A 696 -21.69 -18.93 -15.31
N CYS A 697 -21.76 -17.80 -16.01
CA CYS A 697 -20.84 -17.47 -17.12
C CYS A 697 -19.39 -17.40 -16.63
N ARG A 698 -19.16 -16.80 -15.46
CA ARG A 698 -17.83 -16.67 -14.86
C ARG A 698 -17.16 -18.03 -14.67
N SER A 699 -17.90 -19.03 -14.23
CA SER A 699 -17.35 -20.37 -13.98
C SER A 699 -17.34 -21.28 -15.21
N LEU A 700 -18.36 -21.21 -16.08
CA LEU A 700 -18.42 -22.00 -17.33
C LEU A 700 -17.37 -21.54 -18.35
N GLY A 701 -17.14 -20.24 -18.49
CA GLY A 701 -16.28 -19.67 -19.52
C GLY A 701 -16.89 -19.73 -20.92
N HIS A 702 -16.09 -20.05 -21.94
CA HIS A 702 -16.54 -20.05 -23.34
C HIS A 702 -17.81 -20.88 -23.64
N PRO A 703 -18.00 -22.12 -23.10
CA PRO A 703 -19.21 -22.92 -23.32
C PRO A 703 -20.54 -22.24 -22.96
N TYR A 704 -20.51 -21.21 -22.10
CA TYR A 704 -21.70 -20.39 -21.81
C TYR A 704 -22.34 -19.77 -23.07
N VAL A 705 -21.60 -19.70 -24.19
CA VAL A 705 -22.11 -19.24 -25.50
C VAL A 705 -23.41 -19.93 -25.92
N ARG A 706 -23.65 -21.19 -25.51
CA ARG A 706 -24.91 -21.91 -25.79
C ARG A 706 -26.11 -21.20 -25.16
N GLN A 707 -25.99 -20.82 -23.89
CA GLN A 707 -27.01 -20.08 -23.15
C GLN A 707 -27.05 -18.60 -23.58
N LEU A 708 -25.89 -17.96 -23.77
CA LEU A 708 -25.84 -16.58 -24.24
C LEU A 708 -26.55 -16.44 -25.58
N GLY A 709 -26.22 -17.31 -26.55
CA GLY A 709 -26.81 -17.26 -27.90
C GLY A 709 -28.34 -17.41 -27.92
N ARG A 710 -28.92 -18.11 -26.93
CA ARG A 710 -30.37 -18.21 -26.75
C ARG A 710 -31.00 -16.87 -26.38
N ASN A 711 -30.45 -16.19 -25.38
CA ASN A 711 -31.06 -15.00 -24.78
C ASN A 711 -30.49 -13.68 -25.36
N PHE A 712 -29.47 -13.72 -26.22
CA PHE A 712 -28.68 -12.55 -26.63
C PHE A 712 -29.54 -11.45 -27.28
N MET A 713 -30.35 -11.78 -28.28
CA MET A 713 -31.16 -10.77 -29.00
C MET A 713 -32.27 -10.18 -28.13
N ASP A 714 -32.93 -11.00 -27.31
CA ASP A 714 -33.94 -10.54 -26.34
C ASP A 714 -33.31 -9.63 -25.30
N MET A 715 -32.10 -9.98 -24.82
CA MET A 715 -31.36 -9.19 -23.85
C MET A 715 -30.97 -7.81 -24.40
N LEU A 716 -30.50 -7.74 -25.66
CA LEU A 716 -30.22 -6.46 -26.31
C LEU A 716 -31.48 -5.63 -26.53
N SER A 717 -32.60 -6.27 -26.86
CA SER A 717 -33.90 -5.60 -27.02
C SER A 717 -34.40 -5.02 -25.69
N LEU A 718 -34.32 -5.78 -24.60
CA LEU A 718 -34.63 -5.31 -23.25
C LEU A 718 -33.71 -4.16 -22.83
N TYR A 719 -32.40 -4.27 -23.09
CA TYR A 719 -31.44 -3.20 -22.79
C TYR A 719 -31.85 -1.89 -23.44
N LYS A 720 -32.24 -1.94 -24.72
CA LYS A 720 -32.67 -0.76 -25.49
C LYS A 720 -33.98 -0.18 -24.96
N LEU A 721 -35.01 -1.00 -24.73
CA LEU A 721 -36.30 -0.56 -24.20
C LEU A 721 -36.15 0.13 -22.85
N LEU A 722 -35.44 -0.49 -21.91
CA LEU A 722 -35.19 0.10 -20.59
C LEU A 722 -34.39 1.39 -20.68
N SER A 723 -33.46 1.49 -21.63
CA SER A 723 -32.71 2.72 -21.86
C SER A 723 -33.58 3.87 -22.34
N GLU A 724 -34.44 3.60 -23.32
CA GLU A 724 -35.37 4.59 -23.86
C GLU A 724 -36.31 5.10 -22.76
N ASP A 725 -36.78 4.21 -21.88
CA ASP A 725 -37.63 4.59 -20.74
C ASP A 725 -36.89 5.41 -19.70
N ILE A 726 -35.63 5.06 -19.36
CA ILE A 726 -34.78 5.90 -18.49
C ILE A 726 -34.58 7.28 -19.12
N SER A 727 -34.29 7.33 -20.42
CA SER A 727 -34.05 8.58 -21.14
C SER A 727 -35.30 9.47 -21.16
N LYS A 728 -36.47 8.90 -21.49
CA LYS A 728 -37.78 9.60 -21.45
C LYS A 728 -38.07 10.13 -20.05
N ALA A 729 -37.84 9.34 -19.00
CA ALA A 729 -38.08 9.74 -17.63
C ALA A 729 -37.20 10.92 -17.19
N VAL A 730 -35.91 10.90 -17.55
CA VAL A 730 -34.98 12.00 -17.24
C VAL A 730 -35.30 13.26 -18.04
N VAL A 731 -35.68 13.13 -19.32
CA VAL A 731 -36.11 14.27 -20.13
C VAL A 731 -37.40 14.91 -19.59
N ALA A 732 -38.35 14.10 -19.13
CA ALA A 732 -39.64 14.59 -18.63
C ALA A 732 -39.56 15.25 -17.24
N HIS A 733 -38.67 14.78 -16.37
CA HIS A 733 -38.68 15.15 -14.94
C HIS A 733 -37.33 15.63 -14.39
N GLY A 734 -36.31 15.76 -15.24
CA GLY A 734 -34.96 16.17 -14.87
C GLY A 734 -34.14 15.05 -14.21
N GLU A 735 -32.88 15.37 -13.88
CA GLU A 735 -31.90 14.39 -13.41
C GLU A 735 -32.20 13.76 -12.05
N LEU A 736 -32.98 14.43 -11.21
CA LEU A 736 -33.37 13.93 -9.88
C LEU A 736 -34.12 12.59 -9.97
N VAL A 737 -34.82 12.32 -11.07
CA VAL A 737 -35.53 11.06 -11.30
C VAL A 737 -34.58 9.87 -11.45
N ALA A 738 -33.31 10.09 -11.83
CA ALA A 738 -32.28 9.04 -11.84
C ALA A 738 -32.05 8.39 -10.47
N LYS A 739 -32.38 9.08 -9.37
CA LYS A 739 -32.22 8.58 -8.00
C LYS A 739 -33.42 7.75 -7.52
N GLN A 740 -34.53 7.74 -8.25
CA GLN A 740 -35.72 6.97 -7.87
C GLN A 740 -35.47 5.45 -7.96
N PRO A 741 -36.08 4.63 -7.08
CA PRO A 741 -35.82 3.19 -7.02
C PRO A 741 -36.03 2.43 -8.34
N LEU A 742 -37.08 2.77 -9.10
CA LEU A 742 -37.40 2.11 -10.37
C LEU A 742 -36.31 2.36 -11.42
N ILE A 743 -35.94 3.63 -11.65
CA ILE A 743 -34.90 4.01 -12.60
C ILE A 743 -33.55 3.41 -12.21
N ARG A 744 -33.24 3.36 -10.90
CA ARG A 744 -32.05 2.69 -10.38
C ARG A 744 -32.06 1.18 -10.67
N ALA A 745 -33.21 0.53 -10.53
CA ALA A 745 -33.36 -0.88 -10.86
C ALA A 745 -33.21 -1.12 -12.36
N MET A 746 -33.78 -0.27 -13.22
CA MET A 746 -33.65 -0.37 -14.69
C MET A 746 -32.20 -0.20 -15.13
N ARG A 747 -31.46 0.77 -14.54
CA ARG A 747 -30.01 0.90 -14.72
C ARG A 747 -29.26 -0.33 -14.24
N GLY A 748 -29.69 -0.91 -13.12
CA GLY A 748 -29.18 -2.19 -12.62
C GLY A 748 -29.27 -3.30 -13.67
N VAL A 749 -30.41 -3.44 -14.35
CA VAL A 749 -30.56 -4.43 -15.44
C VAL A 749 -29.59 -4.13 -16.59
N LYS A 750 -29.52 -2.88 -17.09
CA LYS A 750 -28.57 -2.49 -18.13
C LYS A 750 -27.12 -2.81 -17.76
N LYS A 751 -26.72 -2.49 -16.52
CA LYS A 751 -25.39 -2.74 -15.98
C LYS A 751 -25.05 -4.22 -15.92
N GLU A 752 -25.97 -5.06 -15.44
CA GLU A 752 -25.74 -6.51 -15.38
C GLU A 752 -25.72 -7.16 -16.78
N THR A 753 -26.50 -6.65 -17.74
CA THR A 753 -26.39 -7.05 -19.16
C THR A 753 -24.98 -6.80 -19.70
N LEU A 754 -24.44 -5.59 -19.48
CA LEU A 754 -23.08 -5.25 -19.94
C LEU A 754 -22.02 -6.09 -19.23
N ARG A 755 -22.16 -6.32 -17.92
CA ARG A 755 -21.26 -7.19 -17.14
C ARG A 755 -21.27 -8.63 -17.61
N LEU A 756 -22.44 -9.16 -18.00
CA LEU A 756 -22.55 -10.52 -18.56
C LEU A 756 -21.77 -10.64 -19.86
N LEU A 757 -21.96 -9.66 -20.75
CA LEU A 757 -21.25 -9.60 -22.04
C LEU A 757 -19.75 -9.43 -21.83
N ASP A 758 -19.35 -8.54 -20.92
CA ASP A 758 -17.94 -8.30 -20.57
C ASP A 758 -17.27 -9.57 -20.04
N CYS A 759 -17.94 -10.23 -19.08
CA CYS A 759 -17.47 -11.47 -18.49
C CYS A 759 -17.28 -12.58 -19.52
N TRP A 760 -18.27 -12.76 -20.41
CA TRP A 760 -18.19 -13.79 -21.45
C TRP A 760 -17.14 -13.48 -22.50
N VAL A 761 -17.08 -12.23 -23.02
CA VAL A 761 -16.09 -11.83 -24.02
C VAL A 761 -14.68 -12.03 -23.47
N GLY A 762 -14.39 -11.57 -22.25
CA GLY A 762 -13.09 -11.77 -21.61
C GLY A 762 -12.67 -13.25 -21.51
N ARG A 763 -13.64 -14.16 -21.34
CA ARG A 763 -13.43 -15.62 -21.20
C ARG A 763 -13.62 -16.43 -22.48
N SER A 764 -14.02 -15.79 -23.58
CA SER A 764 -14.18 -16.46 -24.88
C SER A 764 -12.84 -16.98 -25.40
N THR A 765 -12.88 -18.08 -26.15
CA THR A 765 -11.67 -18.66 -26.78
C THR A 765 -11.72 -18.58 -28.31
N ASP A 766 -12.75 -17.96 -28.87
CA ASP A 766 -12.99 -17.84 -30.31
C ASP A 766 -13.22 -16.35 -30.68
N PRO A 767 -12.16 -15.59 -30.97
CA PRO A 767 -12.25 -14.18 -31.34
C PRO A 767 -13.07 -13.93 -32.60
N ALA A 768 -13.01 -14.83 -33.59
CA ALA A 768 -13.74 -14.68 -34.85
C ALA A 768 -15.26 -14.76 -34.63
N LEU A 769 -15.71 -15.73 -33.82
CA LEU A 769 -17.11 -15.83 -33.43
C LEU A 769 -17.62 -14.55 -32.74
N VAL A 770 -16.83 -14.00 -31.81
CA VAL A 770 -17.17 -12.78 -31.08
C VAL A 770 -17.26 -11.60 -32.05
N SER A 771 -16.23 -11.41 -32.87
CA SER A 771 -16.14 -10.32 -33.85
C SER A 771 -17.28 -10.35 -34.87
N ASP A 772 -17.61 -11.52 -35.42
CA ASP A 772 -18.54 -11.62 -36.54
C ASP A 772 -20.01 -11.67 -36.10
N LYS A 773 -20.31 -12.32 -34.98
CA LYS A 773 -21.71 -12.57 -34.56
C LYS A 773 -22.19 -11.71 -33.40
N PHE A 774 -21.31 -11.34 -32.46
CA PHE A 774 -21.73 -10.67 -31.22
C PHE A 774 -21.43 -9.17 -31.22
N VAL A 775 -20.28 -8.74 -31.75
CA VAL A 775 -19.90 -7.32 -31.78
C VAL A 775 -20.86 -6.45 -32.60
N PRO A 776 -21.31 -6.82 -33.81
CA PRO A 776 -22.14 -5.93 -34.61
C PRO A 776 -23.51 -5.63 -33.98
N PRO A 777 -24.31 -6.62 -33.53
CA PRO A 777 -25.59 -6.35 -32.86
C PRO A 777 -25.41 -5.59 -31.54
N LEU A 778 -24.34 -5.89 -30.80
CA LEU A 778 -24.01 -5.18 -29.57
C LEU A 778 -23.74 -3.69 -29.84
N CYS A 779 -22.93 -3.40 -30.85
CA CYS A 779 -22.59 -2.03 -31.22
C CYS A 779 -23.84 -1.24 -31.64
N GLU A 780 -24.71 -1.85 -32.44
CA GLU A 780 -25.96 -1.23 -32.88
C GLU A 780 -26.91 -0.92 -31.71
N ALA A 781 -27.05 -1.85 -30.75
CA ALA A 781 -27.94 -1.69 -29.61
C ALA A 781 -27.42 -0.73 -28.54
N VAL A 782 -26.09 -0.69 -28.32
CA VAL A 782 -25.50 -0.02 -27.15
C VAL A 782 -24.82 1.31 -27.49
N LEU A 783 -24.12 1.42 -28.62
CA LEU A 783 -23.30 2.62 -28.89
C LEU A 783 -24.16 3.85 -29.16
N LEU A 784 -25.16 3.72 -30.04
CA LEU A 784 -26.06 4.82 -30.38
C LEU A 784 -26.93 5.22 -29.18
N ASP A 785 -27.29 4.22 -28.36
CA ASP A 785 -28.00 4.43 -27.10
C ASP A 785 -27.16 5.25 -26.11
N TYR A 786 -25.90 4.86 -25.91
CA TYR A 786 -24.95 5.60 -25.07
C TYR A 786 -24.78 7.05 -25.53
N GLN A 787 -24.56 7.25 -26.84
CA GLN A 787 -24.35 8.59 -27.41
C GLN A 787 -25.55 9.51 -27.19
N ARG A 788 -26.78 9.01 -27.43
CA ARG A 788 -28.04 9.78 -27.35
C ARG A 788 -28.49 10.06 -25.92
N ASN A 789 -28.07 9.25 -24.96
CA ASN A 789 -28.45 9.44 -23.57
C ASN A 789 -27.83 10.71 -22.96
N VAL A 790 -28.55 11.30 -22.01
CA VAL A 790 -28.05 12.42 -21.19
C VAL A 790 -26.87 11.97 -20.31
N ALA A 791 -25.98 12.90 -19.95
CA ALA A 791 -24.76 12.63 -19.21
C ALA A 791 -24.96 11.71 -17.99
N SER A 792 -25.94 12.03 -17.14
CA SER A 792 -26.27 11.27 -15.94
C SER A 792 -26.89 9.89 -16.19
N ALA A 793 -27.29 9.56 -17.42
CA ALA A 793 -27.89 8.29 -17.82
C ALA A 793 -26.96 7.40 -18.66
N ARG A 794 -25.78 7.90 -19.06
CA ARG A 794 -24.77 7.10 -19.76
C ARG A 794 -24.14 6.09 -18.81
N GLU A 795 -24.18 4.80 -19.14
CA GLU A 795 -23.65 3.74 -18.27
C GLU A 795 -22.14 3.53 -18.49
N PRO A 796 -21.28 3.72 -17.47
CA PRO A 796 -19.83 3.64 -17.61
C PRO A 796 -19.33 2.23 -17.96
N GLU A 797 -20.06 1.17 -17.62
CA GLU A 797 -19.76 -0.21 -18.03
C GLU A 797 -19.72 -0.42 -19.54
N VAL A 798 -20.33 0.47 -20.34
CA VAL A 798 -20.20 0.41 -21.81
C VAL A 798 -18.73 0.58 -22.20
N LEU A 799 -18.05 1.57 -21.61
CA LEU A 799 -16.63 1.83 -21.90
C LEU A 799 -15.74 0.67 -21.47
N ALA A 800 -16.04 0.06 -20.31
CA ALA A 800 -15.33 -1.12 -19.82
C ALA A 800 -15.49 -2.33 -20.76
N LEU A 801 -16.72 -2.61 -21.18
CA LEU A 801 -17.01 -3.69 -22.14
C LEU A 801 -16.27 -3.48 -23.46
N LEU A 802 -16.26 -2.25 -24.00
CA LEU A 802 -15.50 -1.94 -25.21
C LEU A 802 -14.00 -2.15 -25.02
N ALA A 803 -13.45 -1.77 -23.86
CA ALA A 803 -12.04 -2.00 -23.53
C ALA A 803 -11.71 -3.50 -23.50
N THR A 804 -12.58 -4.32 -22.92
CA THR A 804 -12.45 -5.79 -22.90
C THR A 804 -12.55 -6.39 -24.30
N ILE A 805 -13.49 -5.92 -25.14
CA ILE A 805 -13.63 -6.36 -26.54
C ILE A 805 -12.34 -6.07 -27.31
N VAL A 806 -11.83 -4.83 -27.25
CA VAL A 806 -10.59 -4.43 -27.92
C VAL A 806 -9.40 -5.24 -27.43
N SER A 807 -9.27 -5.41 -26.11
CA SER A 807 -8.18 -6.19 -25.51
C SER A 807 -8.23 -7.66 -25.94
N LYS A 808 -9.43 -8.22 -26.07
CA LYS A 808 -9.63 -9.64 -26.38
C LYS A 808 -9.48 -9.97 -27.86
N LEU A 809 -10.02 -9.12 -28.73
CA LEU A 809 -9.99 -9.33 -30.19
C LEU A 809 -8.65 -8.90 -30.82
N GLY A 810 -7.88 -8.02 -30.15
CA GLY A 810 -6.63 -7.53 -30.70
C GLY A 810 -6.85 -6.78 -32.00
N GLU A 811 -5.99 -7.04 -32.99
CA GLU A 811 -6.10 -6.43 -34.33
C GLU A 811 -7.40 -6.76 -35.07
N GLN A 812 -8.14 -7.82 -34.71
CA GLN A 812 -9.46 -8.08 -35.30
C GLN A 812 -10.49 -7.01 -34.92
N ALA A 813 -10.28 -6.29 -33.80
CA ALA A 813 -11.13 -5.17 -33.41
C ALA A 813 -10.92 -3.93 -34.29
N SER A 814 -9.83 -3.86 -35.07
CA SER A 814 -9.42 -2.65 -35.80
C SER A 814 -10.51 -2.08 -36.72
N GLN A 815 -11.37 -2.92 -37.30
CA GLN A 815 -12.52 -2.46 -38.12
C GLN A 815 -13.66 -1.85 -37.30
N HIS A 816 -13.77 -2.19 -36.02
CA HIS A 816 -14.83 -1.75 -35.11
C HIS A 816 -14.42 -0.56 -34.23
N VAL A 817 -13.11 -0.34 -34.03
CA VAL A 817 -12.60 0.75 -33.18
C VAL A 817 -13.07 2.14 -33.62
N PRO A 818 -13.03 2.54 -34.91
CA PRO A 818 -13.48 3.89 -35.28
C PRO A 818 -14.97 4.12 -34.96
N PRO A 819 -15.93 3.24 -35.35
CA PRO A 819 -17.33 3.38 -34.93
C PRO A 819 -17.54 3.40 -33.41
N MET A 820 -16.75 2.64 -32.65
CA MET A 820 -16.81 2.66 -31.18
C MET A 820 -16.41 4.04 -30.64
N LEU A 821 -15.29 4.59 -31.08
CA LEU A 821 -14.81 5.90 -30.65
C LEU A 821 -15.77 7.02 -31.09
N ASP A 822 -16.34 6.96 -32.30
CA ASP A 822 -17.33 7.93 -32.79
C ASP A 822 -18.53 8.07 -31.84
N ALA A 823 -18.98 6.96 -31.27
CA ALA A 823 -20.16 6.94 -30.43
C ALA A 823 -19.90 7.37 -28.98
N VAL A 824 -18.71 7.06 -28.43
CA VAL A 824 -18.46 7.21 -26.99
C VAL A 824 -17.43 8.27 -26.63
N PHE A 825 -16.50 8.63 -27.52
CA PHE A 825 -15.35 9.44 -27.14
C PHE A 825 -15.72 10.90 -26.88
N GLU A 826 -16.24 11.61 -27.88
CA GLU A 826 -16.53 13.06 -27.77
C GLU A 826 -17.57 13.34 -26.69
N CYS A 827 -18.68 12.61 -26.68
CA CYS A 827 -19.75 12.85 -25.72
C CYS A 827 -19.35 12.54 -24.27
N THR A 828 -18.42 11.61 -24.05
CA THR A 828 -17.86 11.34 -22.71
C THR A 828 -16.86 12.41 -22.33
N LEU A 829 -15.99 12.83 -23.25
CA LEU A 829 -15.01 13.88 -22.98
C LEU A 829 -15.69 15.20 -22.59
N GLU A 830 -16.79 15.55 -23.27
CA GLU A 830 -17.62 16.70 -22.90
C GLU A 830 -18.11 16.62 -21.45
N MET A 831 -18.57 15.45 -20.99
CA MET A 831 -18.97 15.25 -19.59
C MET A 831 -17.82 15.47 -18.61
N LEU A 832 -16.64 14.94 -18.96
CA LEU A 832 -15.46 14.98 -18.08
C LEU A 832 -14.78 16.35 -18.03
N SER A 833 -14.99 17.18 -19.05
CA SER A 833 -14.38 18.51 -19.17
C SER A 833 -14.99 19.57 -18.24
N GLN A 834 -16.22 19.36 -17.76
CA GLN A 834 -16.98 20.36 -17.00
C GLN A 834 -16.59 20.43 -15.51
N ASP A 835 -16.25 19.29 -14.90
CA ASP A 835 -15.94 19.16 -13.48
C ASP A 835 -14.83 18.11 -13.27
N GLN A 836 -13.93 18.30 -12.30
CA GLN A 836 -12.81 17.36 -12.06
C GLN A 836 -13.15 16.16 -11.15
N HIS A 837 -14.34 16.13 -10.56
CA HIS A 837 -14.76 15.17 -9.54
C HIS A 837 -16.00 14.35 -9.93
N GLU A 838 -16.94 14.88 -10.72
CA GLU A 838 -18.19 14.18 -11.10
C GLU A 838 -17.99 13.13 -12.20
N PHE A 839 -18.51 11.90 -12.07
CA PHE A 839 -18.33 10.76 -13.01
C PHE A 839 -16.99 9.99 -12.94
N PRO A 840 -16.51 9.57 -11.76
CA PRO A 840 -15.20 8.92 -11.61
C PRO A 840 -15.09 7.60 -12.40
N GLU A 841 -16.18 6.83 -12.49
CA GLU A 841 -16.21 5.57 -13.26
C GLU A 841 -16.04 5.80 -14.76
N HIS A 842 -16.68 6.84 -15.32
CA HIS A 842 -16.52 7.22 -16.73
C HIS A 842 -15.10 7.65 -17.05
N ARG A 843 -14.44 8.40 -16.16
CA ARG A 843 -13.01 8.77 -16.33
C ARG A 843 -12.16 7.53 -16.46
N LEU A 844 -12.21 6.66 -15.44
CA LEU A 844 -11.37 5.49 -15.40
C LEU A 844 -11.61 4.61 -16.62
N ASN A 845 -12.87 4.28 -16.92
CA ASN A 845 -13.18 3.36 -18.01
C ASN A 845 -12.91 3.96 -19.40
N LEU A 846 -13.03 5.28 -19.60
CA LEU A 846 -12.64 5.93 -20.85
C LEU A 846 -11.13 5.76 -21.10
N PHE A 847 -10.31 6.03 -20.09
CA PHE A 847 -8.86 5.88 -20.23
C PHE A 847 -8.43 4.40 -20.27
N THR A 848 -9.15 3.49 -19.61
CA THR A 848 -8.94 2.04 -19.80
C THR A 848 -9.26 1.61 -21.23
N LEU A 849 -10.31 2.16 -21.86
CA LEU A 849 -10.60 1.92 -23.28
C LEU A 849 -9.48 2.46 -24.18
N LEU A 850 -9.02 3.70 -23.97
CA LEU A 850 -7.91 4.26 -24.74
C LEU A 850 -6.61 3.48 -24.55
N GLU A 851 -6.35 2.99 -23.33
CA GLU A 851 -5.22 2.12 -23.04
C GLU A 851 -5.31 0.79 -23.80
N ALA A 852 -6.49 0.16 -23.83
CA ALA A 852 -6.72 -1.05 -24.61
C ALA A 852 -6.52 -0.82 -26.12
N VAL A 853 -7.05 0.28 -26.66
CA VAL A 853 -6.87 0.67 -28.06
C VAL A 853 -5.39 0.91 -28.38
N THR A 854 -4.67 1.60 -27.50
CA THR A 854 -3.23 1.87 -27.67
C THR A 854 -2.40 0.59 -27.63
N GLN A 855 -2.76 -0.36 -26.78
CA GLN A 855 -2.03 -1.62 -26.64
C GLN A 855 -2.28 -2.59 -27.81
N SER A 856 -3.54 -2.73 -28.21
CA SER A 856 -4.02 -3.83 -29.06
C SER A 856 -4.39 -3.43 -30.48
N CYS A 857 -4.68 -2.14 -30.73
CA CYS A 857 -5.12 -1.63 -32.04
C CYS A 857 -4.37 -0.33 -32.41
N PHE A 858 -3.09 -0.25 -32.07
CA PHE A 858 -2.26 0.95 -32.25
C PHE A 858 -2.23 1.45 -33.70
N THR A 859 -2.16 0.54 -34.68
CA THR A 859 -2.17 0.87 -36.11
C THR A 859 -3.43 1.63 -36.53
N THR A 860 -4.57 1.29 -35.91
CA THR A 860 -5.85 1.97 -36.16
C THR A 860 -5.88 3.34 -35.49
N LEU A 861 -5.34 3.46 -34.27
CA LEU A 861 -5.23 4.72 -33.55
C LEU A 861 -4.40 5.76 -34.32
N ILE A 862 -3.22 5.37 -34.83
CA ILE A 862 -2.32 6.31 -35.52
C ILE A 862 -2.84 6.71 -36.91
N ARG A 863 -3.72 5.90 -37.51
CA ARG A 863 -4.36 6.18 -38.81
C ARG A 863 -5.61 7.06 -38.70
N LEU A 864 -6.03 7.43 -37.49
CA LEU A 864 -7.12 8.39 -37.30
C LEU A 864 -6.76 9.75 -37.95
N PRO A 865 -7.75 10.52 -38.40
CA PRO A 865 -7.53 11.89 -38.87
C PRO A 865 -6.75 12.71 -37.83
N THR A 866 -5.81 13.54 -38.27
CA THR A 866 -4.87 14.28 -37.40
C THR A 866 -5.58 15.08 -36.30
N ASP A 867 -6.70 15.73 -36.62
CA ASP A 867 -7.50 16.50 -35.64
C ASP A 867 -8.05 15.61 -34.53
N ARG A 868 -8.51 14.40 -34.87
CA ARG A 868 -9.05 13.44 -33.89
C ARG A 868 -7.95 12.84 -33.03
N LEU A 869 -6.83 12.45 -33.65
CA LEU A 869 -5.67 11.95 -32.92
C LEU A 869 -5.16 13.01 -31.92
N ARG A 870 -5.18 14.29 -32.30
CA ARG A 870 -4.83 15.39 -31.42
C ARG A 870 -5.75 15.47 -30.19
N ILE A 871 -7.07 15.42 -30.36
CA ILE A 871 -8.02 15.45 -29.23
C ILE A 871 -7.81 14.24 -28.30
N VAL A 872 -7.55 13.05 -28.86
CA VAL A 872 -7.23 11.86 -28.06
C VAL A 872 -5.99 12.10 -27.20
N LEU A 873 -4.91 12.60 -27.79
CA LEU A 873 -3.67 12.88 -27.05
C LEU A 873 -3.85 13.99 -26.00
N GLU A 874 -4.60 15.04 -26.31
CA GLU A 874 -4.93 16.10 -25.35
C GLU A 874 -5.76 15.56 -24.17
N SER A 875 -6.67 14.61 -24.41
CA SER A 875 -7.43 13.93 -23.35
C SER A 875 -6.53 13.04 -22.47
N VAL A 876 -5.53 12.36 -23.05
CA VAL A 876 -4.55 11.57 -22.28
C VAL A 876 -3.68 12.49 -21.43
N LEU A 877 -3.26 13.64 -21.97
CA LEU A 877 -2.52 14.67 -21.22
C LEU A 877 -3.35 15.30 -20.09
N TRP A 878 -4.67 15.37 -20.25
CA TRP A 878 -5.58 15.72 -19.18
C TRP A 878 -5.61 14.64 -18.09
N ALA A 879 -5.67 13.36 -18.46
CA ALA A 879 -5.64 12.25 -17.50
C ALA A 879 -4.34 12.24 -16.68
N VAL A 880 -3.19 12.47 -17.31
CA VAL A 880 -1.87 12.54 -16.67
C VAL A 880 -1.78 13.65 -15.61
N ARG A 881 -2.60 14.71 -15.72
CA ARG A 881 -2.66 15.81 -14.73
C ARG A 881 -3.74 15.61 -13.68
N HIS A 882 -4.47 14.51 -13.71
CA HIS A 882 -5.66 14.32 -12.91
C HIS A 882 -5.32 14.10 -11.42
N SER A 883 -6.15 14.63 -10.52
CA SER A 883 -5.97 14.49 -9.06
C SER A 883 -6.23 13.06 -8.57
N LEU A 884 -7.20 12.36 -9.16
CA LEU A 884 -7.40 10.92 -8.93
C LEU A 884 -6.21 10.10 -9.45
N ARG A 885 -5.51 9.47 -8.51
CA ARG A 885 -4.30 8.68 -8.78
C ARG A 885 -4.51 7.61 -9.86
N SER A 886 -5.57 6.81 -9.78
CA SER A 886 -5.83 5.74 -10.76
C SER A 886 -5.93 6.25 -12.20
N VAL A 887 -6.59 7.39 -12.41
CA VAL A 887 -6.75 8.02 -13.73
C VAL A 887 -5.39 8.50 -14.27
N SER A 888 -4.60 9.16 -13.42
CA SER A 888 -3.27 9.61 -13.82
C SER A 888 -2.30 8.45 -14.09
N GLU A 889 -2.32 7.40 -13.27
CA GLU A 889 -1.51 6.20 -13.48
C GLU A 889 -1.85 5.53 -14.83
N THR A 890 -3.16 5.41 -15.16
CA THR A 890 -3.60 4.95 -16.48
C THR A 890 -3.15 5.89 -17.60
N GLY A 891 -3.27 7.21 -17.42
CA GLY A 891 -2.78 8.22 -18.37
C GLY A 891 -1.29 8.07 -18.68
N LEU A 892 -0.45 7.94 -17.64
CA LEU A 892 1.00 7.75 -17.78
C LEU A 892 1.33 6.41 -18.44
N SER A 893 0.57 5.35 -18.14
CA SER A 893 0.69 4.04 -18.81
C SER A 893 0.39 4.15 -20.32
N ILE A 894 -0.65 4.90 -20.70
CA ILE A 894 -0.98 5.15 -22.11
C ILE A 894 0.17 5.87 -22.81
N VAL A 895 0.69 6.96 -22.24
CA VAL A 895 1.80 7.73 -22.83
C VAL A 895 3.04 6.84 -22.99
N LEU A 896 3.39 6.06 -21.98
CA LEU A 896 4.54 5.15 -22.04
C LEU A 896 4.40 4.13 -23.17
N ARG A 897 3.26 3.46 -23.26
CA ARG A 897 2.99 2.46 -24.31
C ARG A 897 2.94 3.09 -25.69
N LEU A 898 2.35 4.27 -25.78
CA LEU A 898 2.26 5.01 -27.03
C LEU A 898 3.66 5.33 -27.56
N LEU A 899 4.56 5.87 -26.74
CA LEU A 899 5.95 6.12 -27.13
C LEU A 899 6.70 4.85 -27.55
N GLN A 900 6.52 3.74 -26.81
CA GLN A 900 7.13 2.46 -27.17
C GLN A 900 6.64 1.91 -28.52
N LYS A 901 5.35 2.09 -28.82
CA LYS A 901 4.73 1.60 -30.07
C LYS A 901 5.06 2.50 -31.27
N VAL A 902 5.21 3.81 -31.06
CA VAL A 902 5.65 4.75 -32.10
C VAL A 902 7.05 4.38 -32.61
N ASP A 903 7.96 3.92 -31.74
CA ASP A 903 9.31 3.46 -32.13
C ASP A 903 9.30 2.22 -33.05
N CYS A 904 8.16 1.51 -33.12
CA CYS A 904 7.98 0.36 -34.02
C CYS A 904 7.34 0.73 -35.38
N LEU A 905 6.95 1.99 -35.59
CA LEU A 905 6.36 2.43 -36.87
C LEU A 905 7.41 2.68 -37.95
N ASP A 906 6.93 2.81 -39.19
CA ASP A 906 7.76 3.31 -40.28
C ASP A 906 8.36 4.68 -39.91
N PRO A 907 9.65 4.94 -40.20
CA PRO A 907 10.36 6.16 -39.79
C PRO A 907 9.64 7.46 -40.17
N ALA A 908 8.94 7.49 -41.31
CA ALA A 908 8.17 8.65 -41.75
C ALA A 908 6.95 8.94 -40.85
N ALA A 909 6.23 7.90 -40.43
CA ALA A 909 5.06 8.03 -39.56
C ALA A 909 5.48 8.34 -38.11
N ALA A 910 6.52 7.67 -37.61
CA ALA A 910 7.12 7.98 -36.32
C ALA A 910 7.61 9.43 -36.26
N GLY A 911 8.28 9.88 -37.33
CA GLY A 911 8.74 11.25 -37.46
C GLY A 911 7.62 12.30 -37.42
N GLN A 912 6.52 12.06 -38.14
CA GLN A 912 5.35 12.95 -38.09
C GLN A 912 4.74 13.02 -36.68
N PHE A 913 4.68 11.90 -35.95
CA PHE A 913 4.20 11.88 -34.58
C PHE A 913 5.12 12.71 -33.66
N HIS A 914 6.43 12.48 -33.73
CA HIS A 914 7.41 13.19 -32.92
C HIS A 914 7.40 14.70 -33.19
N ALA A 915 7.36 15.12 -34.46
CA ALA A 915 7.31 16.52 -34.85
C ALA A 915 6.09 17.26 -34.26
N ASN A 916 4.94 16.60 -34.16
CA ASN A 916 3.70 17.22 -33.70
C ASN A 916 3.52 17.18 -32.18
N PHE A 917 3.95 16.12 -31.49
CA PHE A 917 3.53 15.85 -30.11
C PHE A 917 4.67 15.75 -29.09
N PHE A 918 5.92 15.51 -29.52
CA PHE A 918 7.02 15.22 -28.59
C PHE A 918 7.24 16.33 -27.55
N MET A 919 7.34 17.58 -28.01
CA MET A 919 7.55 18.73 -27.12
C MET A 919 6.35 19.01 -26.21
N SER A 920 5.13 18.81 -26.71
CA SER A 920 3.92 18.96 -25.91
C SER A 920 3.86 17.93 -24.77
N LEU A 921 4.15 16.66 -25.06
CA LEU A 921 4.24 15.60 -24.05
C LEU A 921 5.28 15.94 -22.98
N LEU A 922 6.46 16.40 -23.41
CA LEU A 922 7.56 16.76 -22.52
C LEU A 922 7.14 17.88 -21.55
N GLN A 923 6.57 18.97 -22.07
CA GLN A 923 6.11 20.11 -21.27
C GLN A 923 5.06 19.71 -20.22
N HIS A 924 4.08 18.89 -20.60
CA HIS A 924 3.03 18.45 -19.68
C HIS A 924 3.58 17.52 -18.59
N LEU A 925 4.51 16.61 -18.93
CA LEU A 925 5.16 15.74 -17.95
C LEU A 925 5.99 16.55 -16.95
N PHE A 926 6.67 17.62 -17.39
CA PHE A 926 7.36 18.52 -16.49
C PHE A 926 6.42 19.31 -15.59
N SER A 927 5.27 19.77 -16.10
CA SER A 927 4.23 20.40 -15.28
C SER A 927 3.76 19.46 -14.16
N VAL A 928 3.48 18.19 -14.47
CA VAL A 928 3.09 17.17 -13.48
C VAL A 928 4.22 16.85 -12.51
N LEU A 929 5.46 16.72 -13.02
CA LEU A 929 6.64 16.46 -12.19
C LEU A 929 6.79 17.53 -11.10
N THR A 930 6.60 18.79 -11.46
CA THR A 930 6.81 19.93 -10.57
C THR A 930 5.64 20.23 -9.63
N ASP A 931 4.49 19.58 -9.82
CA ASP A 931 3.31 19.77 -8.98
C ASP A 931 3.44 18.95 -7.67
N PRO A 932 3.45 19.61 -6.49
CA PRO A 932 3.52 18.90 -5.21
C PRO A 932 2.33 17.97 -4.95
N LEU A 933 1.15 18.23 -5.55
CA LEU A 933 -0.04 17.38 -5.41
C LEU A 933 0.13 16.03 -6.15
N GLN A 934 1.04 15.95 -7.11
CA GLN A 934 1.31 14.78 -7.94
C GLN A 934 2.59 14.03 -7.55
N ALA A 935 3.21 14.38 -6.40
CA ALA A 935 4.49 13.81 -5.95
C ALA A 935 4.51 12.27 -5.87
N GLY A 936 3.35 11.65 -5.62
CA GLY A 936 3.20 10.18 -5.57
C GLY A 936 3.46 9.46 -6.90
N GLN A 937 3.50 10.19 -8.03
CA GLN A 937 3.66 9.63 -9.39
C GLN A 937 5.08 9.74 -9.94
N LEU A 938 6.03 10.24 -9.14
CA LEU A 938 7.43 10.47 -9.57
C LEU A 938 8.05 9.24 -10.24
N SER A 939 7.75 8.02 -9.76
CA SER A 939 8.26 6.79 -10.36
C SER A 939 7.80 6.60 -11.82
N GLN A 940 6.51 6.79 -12.10
CA GLN A 940 5.97 6.59 -13.45
C GLN A 940 6.39 7.74 -14.38
N VAL A 941 6.29 8.99 -13.92
CA VAL A 941 6.74 10.16 -14.69
C VAL A 941 8.23 10.04 -15.03
N SER A 942 9.07 9.62 -14.07
CA SER A 942 10.50 9.38 -14.32
C SER A 942 10.74 8.31 -15.39
N SER A 943 9.87 7.30 -15.48
CA SER A 943 9.99 6.23 -16.48
C SER A 943 9.70 6.75 -17.88
N VAL A 944 8.65 7.56 -18.03
CA VAL A 944 8.26 8.16 -19.32
C VAL A 944 9.30 9.15 -19.78
N LEU A 945 9.74 10.07 -18.91
CA LEU A 945 10.78 11.05 -19.22
C LEU A 945 12.10 10.37 -19.60
N CYS A 946 12.53 9.35 -18.84
CA CYS A 946 13.74 8.58 -19.14
C CYS A 946 13.69 7.98 -20.56
N LEU A 947 12.55 7.38 -20.95
CA LEU A 947 12.35 6.89 -22.31
C LEU A 947 12.43 8.03 -23.35
N MET A 948 11.74 9.15 -23.13
CA MET A 948 11.77 10.30 -24.06
C MET A 948 13.17 10.83 -24.30
N PHE A 949 13.97 11.03 -23.24
CA PHE A 949 15.37 11.47 -23.39
C PHE A 949 16.24 10.42 -24.09
N SER A 950 15.98 9.12 -23.89
CA SER A 950 16.69 8.06 -24.61
C SER A 950 16.37 8.02 -26.11
N LEU A 951 15.14 8.39 -26.50
CA LEU A 951 14.73 8.48 -27.91
C LEU A 951 15.41 9.65 -28.63
N CYS A 952 15.60 10.78 -27.95
CA CYS A 952 16.30 11.94 -28.49
C CYS A 952 17.76 11.68 -28.86
N GLU A 953 18.48 10.91 -28.03
CA GLU A 953 19.91 10.69 -28.22
C GLU A 953 20.24 9.65 -29.29
N ARG A 954 19.42 8.61 -29.44
CA ARG A 954 19.69 7.51 -30.39
C ARG A 954 19.32 7.85 -31.83
N ASP A 955 19.05 9.13 -32.12
CA ASP A 955 18.49 9.65 -33.38
C ASP A 955 17.23 8.89 -33.88
N ARG A 956 16.53 8.21 -32.96
CA ARG A 956 15.29 7.46 -33.22
C ARG A 956 14.07 8.34 -33.40
N LEU A 957 14.24 9.65 -33.30
CA LEU A 957 13.16 10.58 -33.62
C LEU A 957 12.85 10.64 -35.13
N HIS A 958 13.77 10.12 -35.98
CA HIS A 958 13.63 9.95 -37.45
C HIS A 958 13.27 11.22 -38.25
N THR A 959 13.13 12.36 -37.57
CA THR A 959 12.84 13.70 -38.10
C THR A 959 13.60 14.73 -37.26
N GLN A 960 14.01 15.83 -37.90
CA GLN A 960 14.56 16.98 -37.21
C GLN A 960 13.41 17.82 -36.66
N LEU A 961 13.36 18.03 -35.35
CA LEU A 961 12.34 18.87 -34.70
C LEU A 961 12.49 20.36 -35.08
N GLN A 962 13.71 20.79 -35.37
CA GLN A 962 14.02 22.10 -35.94
C GLN A 962 15.10 21.95 -37.01
N ALA A 963 14.95 22.65 -38.14
CA ALA A 963 15.98 22.67 -39.17
C ALA A 963 17.29 23.25 -38.60
N SER A 964 18.44 22.66 -38.96
CA SER A 964 19.82 23.08 -38.64
C SER A 964 20.42 22.75 -37.26
N VAL A 965 19.65 22.16 -36.34
CA VAL A 965 20.13 21.78 -34.99
C VAL A 965 19.86 20.29 -34.73
N SER A 966 20.73 19.61 -33.98
CA SER A 966 20.48 18.22 -33.57
C SER A 966 19.28 18.14 -32.62
N ASN A 967 18.55 17.02 -32.61
CA ASN A 967 17.35 16.90 -31.77
C ASN A 967 17.67 17.00 -30.27
N SER A 968 18.80 16.44 -29.84
CA SER A 968 19.28 16.54 -28.46
C SER A 968 19.56 18.00 -28.08
N GLU A 969 20.22 18.76 -28.95
CA GLU A 969 20.52 20.18 -28.72
C GLU A 969 19.26 21.04 -28.75
N PHE A 970 18.32 20.78 -29.65
CA PHE A 970 17.03 21.49 -29.69
C PHE A 970 16.21 21.27 -28.41
N VAL A 971 16.08 20.02 -27.95
CA VAL A 971 15.36 19.68 -26.73
C VAL A 971 16.05 20.30 -25.51
N LEU A 972 17.39 20.29 -25.47
CA LEU A 972 18.17 20.92 -24.41
C LEU A 972 17.90 22.43 -24.34
N GLN A 973 17.96 23.13 -25.48
CA GLN A 973 17.71 24.58 -25.54
C GLN A 973 16.25 24.92 -25.18
N SER A 974 15.29 24.15 -25.71
CA SER A 974 13.86 24.37 -25.48
C SER A 974 13.47 24.12 -24.01
N LEU A 975 13.96 23.04 -23.42
CA LEU A 975 13.70 22.75 -22.00
C LEU A 975 14.39 23.77 -21.10
N SER A 976 15.60 24.21 -21.43
CA SER A 976 16.29 25.25 -20.68
C SER A 976 15.51 26.57 -20.69
N ALA A 977 14.95 26.95 -21.83
CA ALA A 977 14.10 28.14 -21.96
C ALA A 977 12.80 27.98 -21.15
N LEU A 978 12.12 26.84 -21.25
CA LEU A 978 10.90 26.54 -20.50
C LEU A 978 11.11 26.65 -18.99
N LEU A 979 12.17 26.03 -18.47
CA LEU A 979 12.48 26.05 -17.04
C LEU A 979 12.90 27.44 -16.56
N SER A 980 13.59 28.22 -17.42
CA SER A 980 13.96 29.61 -17.10
C SER A 980 12.74 30.53 -17.00
N GLU A 981 11.72 30.30 -17.84
CA GLU A 981 10.46 31.05 -17.81
C GLU A 981 9.58 30.64 -16.62
N ALA A 982 9.45 29.34 -16.36
CA ALA A 982 8.63 28.80 -15.27
C ALA A 982 9.21 29.12 -13.88
N TYR A 983 10.53 29.10 -13.75
CA TYR A 983 11.24 29.30 -12.48
C TYR A 983 12.33 30.38 -12.61
N PRO A 984 11.94 31.66 -12.64
CA PRO A 984 12.86 32.78 -12.91
C PRO A 984 13.92 32.97 -11.80
N HIS A 985 13.72 32.37 -10.63
CA HIS A 985 14.68 32.37 -9.53
C HIS A 985 15.81 31.34 -9.68
N LEU A 986 15.71 30.40 -10.62
CA LEU A 986 16.79 29.47 -10.93
C LEU A 986 17.85 30.14 -11.81
N GLN A 987 19.11 29.85 -11.53
CA GLN A 987 20.22 30.36 -12.32
C GLN A 987 20.51 29.48 -13.54
N ARG A 988 21.05 30.09 -14.60
CA ARG A 988 21.41 29.39 -15.84
C ARG A 988 22.29 28.15 -15.64
N PRO A 989 23.32 28.16 -14.77
CA PRO A 989 24.14 26.97 -14.53
C PRO A 989 23.35 25.80 -13.90
N GLN A 990 22.39 26.07 -13.01
CA GLN A 990 21.55 25.04 -12.40
C GLN A 990 20.67 24.35 -13.45
N ILE A 991 20.05 25.14 -14.31
CA ILE A 991 19.22 24.64 -15.41
C ILE A 991 20.07 23.82 -16.39
N ALA A 992 21.27 24.31 -16.75
CA ALA A 992 22.16 23.60 -17.65
C ALA A 992 22.59 22.23 -17.09
N VAL A 993 23.03 22.16 -15.83
CA VAL A 993 23.41 20.91 -15.16
C VAL A 993 22.22 19.95 -15.05
N PHE A 994 21.04 20.48 -14.72
CA PHE A 994 19.83 19.66 -14.64
C PHE A 994 19.49 19.02 -16.00
N VAL A 995 19.38 19.83 -17.05
CA VAL A 995 19.00 19.35 -18.38
C VAL A 995 20.06 18.40 -18.95
N GLN A 996 21.35 18.67 -18.73
CA GLN A 996 22.43 17.76 -19.13
C GLN A 996 22.34 16.42 -18.39
N GLY A 997 22.06 16.43 -17.09
CA GLY A 997 21.85 15.21 -16.30
C GLY A 997 20.66 14.38 -16.78
N CYS A 998 19.60 15.00 -17.31
CA CYS A 998 18.49 14.26 -17.94
C CYS A 998 18.95 13.39 -19.12
N PHE A 999 19.93 13.83 -19.90
CA PHE A 999 20.50 13.03 -20.99
C PHE A 999 21.48 11.98 -20.46
N SER A 1000 22.38 12.35 -19.54
CA SER A 1000 23.40 11.42 -19.03
C SER A 1000 22.81 10.25 -18.22
N PHE A 1001 21.74 10.47 -17.46
CA PHE A 1001 21.13 9.43 -16.62
C PHE A 1001 19.99 8.65 -17.29
N ASN A 1002 19.66 8.90 -18.56
CA ASN A 1002 18.53 8.25 -19.25
C ASN A 1002 18.68 6.71 -19.49
N ALA A 1003 19.79 6.11 -19.06
CA ALA A 1003 20.01 4.66 -19.08
C ALA A 1003 19.85 4.01 -17.69
N ASP A 1004 19.84 4.82 -16.61
CA ASP A 1004 19.67 4.36 -15.23
C ASP A 1004 18.45 5.06 -14.60
N GLN A 1005 17.33 4.35 -14.58
CA GLN A 1005 16.06 4.87 -14.08
C GLN A 1005 16.12 5.28 -12.60
N LYS A 1006 16.96 4.62 -11.78
CA LYS A 1006 17.09 4.97 -10.36
C LYS A 1006 17.80 6.32 -10.24
N ARG A 1007 18.96 6.47 -10.88
CA ARG A 1007 19.72 7.74 -10.88
C ARG A 1007 18.93 8.88 -11.51
N PHE A 1008 18.21 8.62 -12.59
CA PHE A 1008 17.35 9.61 -13.22
C PHE A 1008 16.26 10.12 -12.27
N ARG A 1009 15.60 9.22 -11.53
CA ARG A 1009 14.58 9.59 -10.53
C ARG A 1009 15.16 10.42 -9.39
N GLU A 1010 16.34 10.04 -8.91
CA GLU A 1010 17.11 10.74 -7.89
C GLU A 1010 17.47 12.16 -8.38
N HIS A 1011 17.94 12.31 -9.63
CA HIS A 1011 18.22 13.60 -10.27
C HIS A 1011 16.98 14.50 -10.39
N LEU A 1012 15.83 13.93 -10.79
CA LEU A 1012 14.56 14.67 -10.80
C LEU A 1012 14.14 15.14 -9.39
N ARG A 1013 14.36 14.30 -8.36
CA ARG A 1013 14.06 14.66 -6.97
C ARG A 1013 14.92 15.82 -6.49
N ASP A 1014 16.20 15.82 -6.82
CA ASP A 1014 17.11 16.92 -6.50
C ASP A 1014 16.64 18.23 -7.13
N PHE A 1015 16.17 18.19 -8.39
CA PHE A 1015 15.59 19.36 -9.05
C PHE A 1015 14.32 19.87 -8.35
N LEU A 1016 13.43 18.98 -7.88
CA LEU A 1016 12.23 19.36 -7.13
C LEU A 1016 12.55 20.03 -5.78
N VAL A 1017 13.70 19.73 -5.18
CA VAL A 1017 14.21 20.48 -4.02
C VAL A 1017 14.69 21.86 -4.46
N GLN A 1018 15.49 21.94 -5.53
CA GLN A 1018 16.05 23.21 -6.02
C GLN A 1018 14.98 24.22 -6.43
N ILE A 1019 13.89 23.80 -7.09
CA ILE A 1019 12.83 24.74 -7.50
C ILE A 1019 12.09 25.40 -6.33
N ARG A 1020 12.16 24.82 -5.13
CA ARG A 1020 11.53 25.35 -3.91
C ARG A 1020 12.41 26.35 -3.16
N GLU A 1021 13.70 26.38 -3.46
CA GLU A 1021 14.68 27.27 -2.82
C GLU A 1021 15.08 28.41 -3.76
N PHE A 1022 15.07 29.64 -3.26
CA PHE A 1022 15.63 30.80 -3.96
C PHE A 1022 17.15 30.82 -3.74
N THR A 1023 17.89 30.42 -4.76
CA THR A 1023 19.36 30.48 -4.77
C THR A 1023 19.80 31.86 -5.26
N GLY A 1024 20.27 32.72 -4.33
CA GLY A 1024 20.97 33.97 -4.68
C GLY A 1024 22.28 33.72 -5.43
N GLU A 1025 23.10 34.75 -5.68
CA GLU A 1025 24.29 34.68 -6.56
C GLU A 1025 25.33 33.59 -6.18
N ASP A 1026 25.39 33.16 -4.92
CA ASP A 1026 26.30 32.10 -4.45
C ASP A 1026 25.77 30.68 -4.74
N LEU A 1027 26.39 30.01 -5.72
CA LEU A 1027 26.05 28.65 -6.16
C LEU A 1027 26.88 27.55 -5.48
N SER A 1028 27.81 27.88 -4.57
CA SER A 1028 28.79 26.90 -4.06
C SER A 1028 28.16 25.65 -3.43
N ASP A 1029 27.02 25.83 -2.76
CA ASP A 1029 26.35 24.77 -1.97
C ASP A 1029 25.54 23.80 -2.84
N LEU A 1030 25.50 24.03 -4.15
CA LEU A 1030 24.87 23.13 -5.11
C LEU A 1030 25.85 22.12 -5.69
N TYR A 1031 27.15 22.30 -5.45
CA TYR A 1031 28.22 21.40 -5.88
C TYR A 1031 28.12 21.05 -7.37
N LEU A 1032 27.85 22.07 -8.20
CA LEU A 1032 27.59 21.91 -9.63
C LEU A 1032 28.78 21.25 -10.36
N GLU A 1033 30.02 21.52 -9.94
CA GLU A 1033 31.21 20.87 -10.49
C GLU A 1033 31.26 19.36 -10.19
N GLU A 1034 30.92 18.95 -8.97
CA GLU A 1034 30.84 17.53 -8.58
C GLU A 1034 29.71 16.83 -9.33
N GLN A 1035 28.55 17.48 -9.47
CA GLN A 1035 27.44 16.99 -10.28
C GLN A 1035 27.84 16.86 -11.75
N GLN A 1036 28.54 17.84 -12.30
CA GLN A 1036 29.01 17.83 -13.68
C GLN A 1036 30.05 16.72 -13.92
N GLU A 1037 30.93 16.47 -12.97
CA GLU A 1037 31.88 15.35 -12.98
C GLU A 1037 31.14 14.00 -12.92
N GLU A 1038 30.11 13.86 -12.08
CA GLU A 1038 29.28 12.66 -12.02
C GLU A 1038 28.50 12.41 -13.31
N ILE A 1039 27.93 13.48 -13.89
CA ILE A 1039 27.28 13.47 -15.20
C ILE A 1039 28.28 13.04 -16.29
N ARG A 1040 29.52 13.54 -16.25
CA ARG A 1040 30.58 13.14 -17.19
C ARG A 1040 30.93 11.67 -17.05
N ARG A 1041 31.12 11.16 -15.82
CA ARG A 1041 31.39 9.74 -15.56
C ARG A 1041 30.24 8.83 -15.99
N ALA A 1042 28.99 9.25 -15.76
CA ALA A 1042 27.82 8.51 -16.22
C ALA A 1042 27.77 8.47 -17.76
N GLN A 1043 28.09 9.57 -18.42
CA GLN A 1043 28.20 9.65 -19.87
C GLN A 1043 29.33 8.77 -20.43
N GLU A 1044 30.52 8.79 -19.81
CA GLU A 1044 31.65 7.92 -20.14
C GLU A 1044 31.31 6.43 -19.96
N ALA A 1045 30.66 6.06 -18.84
CA ALA A 1045 30.24 4.68 -18.58
C ALA A 1045 29.19 4.20 -19.60
N LYS A 1046 28.27 5.09 -19.97
CA LYS A 1046 27.26 4.84 -21.01
C LYS A 1046 27.88 4.69 -22.39
N LEU A 1047 28.84 5.54 -22.75
CA LEU A 1047 29.66 5.41 -23.97
C LEU A 1047 30.40 4.07 -23.98
N ALA A 1048 31.05 3.70 -22.87
CA ALA A 1048 31.74 2.41 -22.75
C ALA A 1048 30.79 1.21 -22.95
N GLN A 1049 29.57 1.27 -22.40
CA GLN A 1049 28.54 0.25 -22.61
C GLN A 1049 28.07 0.20 -24.08
N GLN A 1050 27.92 1.35 -24.74
CA GLN A 1050 27.59 1.43 -26.17
C GLN A 1050 28.72 0.88 -27.05
N CYS A 1051 29.99 1.11 -26.69
CA CYS A 1051 31.16 0.54 -27.38
C CYS A 1051 31.18 -1.01 -27.35
N THR A 1052 30.59 -1.64 -26.34
CA THR A 1052 30.54 -3.13 -26.27
C THR A 1052 29.59 -3.78 -27.27
N VAL A 1053 28.74 -2.99 -27.96
CA VAL A 1053 27.79 -3.49 -28.94
C VAL A 1053 28.20 -3.00 -30.34
N PRO A 1054 28.73 -3.87 -31.21
CA PRO A 1054 29.18 -3.48 -32.55
C PRO A 1054 28.05 -2.83 -33.36
N GLY A 1055 28.29 -1.64 -33.91
CA GLY A 1055 27.37 -0.92 -34.79
C GLY A 1055 26.44 0.11 -34.11
N ILE A 1056 26.55 0.32 -32.79
CA ILE A 1056 25.76 1.36 -32.08
C ILE A 1056 26.36 2.77 -32.23
N LEU A 1057 27.68 2.89 -32.30
CA LEU A 1057 28.39 4.16 -32.50
C LEU A 1057 28.71 4.33 -33.99
N ASN A 1058 28.62 5.56 -34.50
CA ASN A 1058 29.04 5.84 -35.87
C ASN A 1058 30.53 5.50 -36.04
N PRO A 1059 30.99 5.10 -37.25
CA PRO A 1059 32.40 4.82 -37.50
C PRO A 1059 33.36 5.98 -37.17
N HIS A 1060 32.85 7.21 -37.11
CA HIS A 1060 33.61 8.42 -36.74
C HIS A 1060 33.67 8.68 -35.23
N GLU A 1061 32.84 8.00 -34.44
CA GLU A 1061 32.73 8.10 -32.98
C GLU A 1061 33.53 7.00 -32.27
N VAL A 1062 33.95 5.96 -33.01
CA VAL A 1062 34.90 4.96 -32.54
C VAL A 1062 36.29 5.59 -32.62
N GLN A 1063 36.91 5.89 -31.48
CA GLN A 1063 38.34 6.18 -31.47
C GLN A 1063 39.07 4.92 -31.96
N ASP A 1064 39.90 5.05 -32.99
CA ASP A 1064 40.80 3.99 -33.46
C ASP A 1064 41.67 3.52 -32.28
N ALA A 1065 41.22 2.49 -31.59
CA ALA A 1065 41.95 1.88 -30.50
C ALA A 1065 43.07 1.02 -31.12
N MET A 1066 44.18 1.69 -31.41
CA MET A 1066 45.55 1.18 -31.48
C MET A 1066 45.75 -0.12 -32.28
N GLU A 1067 46.05 0.03 -33.57
CA GLU A 1067 47.07 -0.81 -34.20
C GLU A 1067 48.42 -0.47 -33.54
N ASP A 1068 48.80 -1.25 -32.52
CA ASP A 1068 50.20 -1.61 -32.18
C ASP A 1068 50.22 -2.84 -31.25
#